data_AF-A0A819D4G6-F1
#
_entry.id   AF-A0A819D4G6-F1
#
_cell.length_a   1.000
_cell.length_b   1.000
_cell.length_c   1.000
_cell.angle_alpha   90.00
_cell.angle_beta   90.00
_cell.angle_gamma   90.00
#
_symmetry.space_group_name_H-M   'P 1'
#
loop_
_entity.id
_entity.type
_entity.pdbx_description
1 polymer ?
#
loop_
_entity_poly.entity_id
_entity_poly.type
_entity_poly.pdbx_seq_one_letter_code
_entity_poly.pdbx_strand_id
1 'polypeptide(L)'
;AMMCYNPEVIENNYMPCVIQARLNGIKGVFVVAPDLSSEGILIQYRPSQYKFKVDHHVLEIVKHSSSGMAFLNRQVIVLLENMKVEKHIFVKLQNKARLKISMSLLANKSAQHTLEQHVRSYDWERMYHSGVQLTQEPFVRSLLLLLAKERLKRLKEKSHIQISLSDGRMLLGVVDETNSLQYGQIFIQLHDLNGQSQIIKNRKVLITKNPAHFPGDIRKLDAVDCPTLHHLYECVVFPAQGQRPHPNEISGSDLDGDEYWVCWNEDLVNNAILQYSPATFDSVGKMKHNGEITMMEIADFLFKYLSSDSLGALSNRHLACCTLYGPSHENSCRLAQIISEAVDFPKTGILPKQPRDINIDKYPDFMENKYKHSFESHSSIGIMYRQVKEVWEIHSTYQDKLYDQKININADFLIQGYETYIHEAENEYQYYTSRINTILLTYNLENEYELITGCHSCIEEEKKNNDSVETALLEFRYLVQEMRTRFANDKSDDAAQLCKASAWYYIAYKSGTILSFGWIMNRLMSDIIKQKQIPQEEHQALKRIDQLLFDGFRYRRANNSQVTWRCVRNNCAGRVTSRDVEYIHLNDHNHAPNPDELISKQFKSIIDKRAETSNEPPRKIIHEALLDVHPGDASAVQNYRTVQRSVQRKRKKNDMPLSTPLSFENIIIPEELKLTNTGDKFLLYDNEKNDNRIIILSSSTDLNRLSISDHWHMDGTFKVSPKLFYQLYSIHSHFRGRSLPFLYAYLPGKAEHIYKEFFDIILQNIAKYPTSITIDFEGTVANVIKQKLSSTKITACFFHFKQNLWRKIRDVGLVQLFLHDREIRHQLKNFACLAFVPEQHVIEEFEKLEEESPESMNEFIDYFENNYIGRKVRNNRRHSPRFAISFWNCFDRLDLQLPRTNNPQEAWHNALQNSCRKHPTIYQSIHDLKTEQHANLIFAEKAEAETIKIVKRALYEEIDEQLQNLVANFNIYTRKEYFKKARALFNF
;
A
#
# COMPACT_ATOMS: atom_id res chain seq x y z
N ALA A 1 25.40 41.51 -2.53
CA ALA A 1 25.07 40.81 -1.26
C ALA A 1 24.61 39.35 -1.44
N MET A 2 24.40 38.83 -2.67
CA MET A 2 24.02 37.41 -2.90
C MET A 2 25.20 36.43 -3.05
N MET A 3 26.45 36.86 -2.82
CA MET A 3 27.64 35.99 -2.92
C MET A 3 27.82 35.02 -1.73
N CYS A 4 26.94 35.05 -0.72
CA CYS A 4 27.00 34.16 0.44
C CYS A 4 25.87 33.10 0.44
N TYR A 5 25.29 32.79 -0.72
CA TYR A 5 24.44 31.61 -0.87
C TYR A 5 25.31 30.41 -1.30
N ASN A 6 25.12 29.27 -0.64
CA ASN A 6 25.72 28.01 -1.04
C ASN A 6 25.38 27.77 -2.54
N PRO A 7 26.37 27.69 -3.45
CA PRO A 7 26.13 27.55 -4.89
C PRO A 7 25.25 26.34 -5.25
N GLU A 8 25.16 25.35 -4.37
CA GLU A 8 24.33 24.15 -4.53
C GLU A 8 22.82 24.41 -4.41
N VAL A 9 22.37 25.56 -3.90
CA VAL A 9 20.93 25.86 -3.69
C VAL A 9 20.30 26.62 -4.87
N ILE A 10 21.11 27.21 -5.75
CA ILE A 10 20.64 27.80 -7.01
C ILE A 10 20.80 26.73 -8.10
N GLU A 11 19.97 25.69 -8.03
CA GLU A 11 19.93 24.62 -9.06
C GLU A 11 19.44 25.15 -10.43
N ASN A 12 18.89 26.37 -10.50
CA ASN A 12 18.39 26.99 -11.72
C ASN A 12 19.16 28.30 -12.02
N ASN A 13 19.76 28.40 -13.21
CA ASN A 13 20.59 29.51 -13.73
C ASN A 13 19.92 30.92 -13.80
N TYR A 14 18.93 31.24 -12.96
CA TYR A 14 18.16 32.49 -13.00
C TYR A 14 18.15 33.21 -11.65
N MET A 15 18.26 34.55 -11.66
CA MET A 15 18.22 35.39 -10.46
C MET A 15 16.75 35.54 -9.98
N PRO A 16 16.39 35.30 -8.72
CA PRO A 16 14.99 35.41 -8.29
C PRO A 16 14.49 36.87 -8.38
N CYS A 17 13.28 37.07 -8.90
CA CYS A 17 12.65 38.39 -8.99
C CYS A 17 11.79 38.75 -7.76
N VAL A 18 11.47 37.77 -6.91
CA VAL A 18 10.75 37.96 -5.65
C VAL A 18 11.46 37.23 -4.51
N ILE A 19 11.58 37.87 -3.36
CA ILE A 19 12.09 37.27 -2.14
C ILE A 19 11.16 37.55 -0.96
N GLN A 20 10.99 36.56 -0.09
CA GLN A 20 10.47 36.76 1.26
C GLN A 20 11.67 36.94 2.18
N ALA A 21 11.73 38.06 2.90
CA ALA A 21 12.89 38.39 3.71
C ALA A 21 12.54 39.08 5.02
N ARG A 22 13.52 39.08 5.92
CA ARG A 22 13.52 39.84 7.18
C ARG A 22 14.73 40.77 7.17
N LEU A 23 14.52 42.00 7.66
CA LEU A 23 15.58 43.02 7.75
C LEU A 23 15.20 44.04 8.82
N ASN A 24 16.01 44.21 9.86
CA ASN A 24 15.86 45.30 10.82
C ASN A 24 14.43 45.50 11.38
N GLY A 25 13.74 44.41 11.75
CA GLY A 25 12.36 44.45 12.25
C GLY A 25 11.28 44.60 11.17
N ILE A 26 11.68 44.58 9.90
CA ILE A 26 10.82 44.51 8.71
C ILE A 26 10.63 43.04 8.34
N LYS A 27 9.39 42.65 8.05
CA LYS A 27 9.00 41.33 7.54
C LYS A 27 8.07 41.49 6.34
N GLY A 28 8.38 40.83 5.23
CA GLY A 28 7.44 40.67 4.11
C GLY A 28 8.09 40.18 2.82
N VAL A 29 7.39 40.41 1.73
CA VAL A 29 7.84 40.11 0.37
C VAL A 29 8.41 41.37 -0.29
N PHE A 30 9.50 41.20 -1.04
CA PHE A 30 10.16 42.22 -1.84
C PHE A 30 10.26 41.74 -3.29
N VAL A 31 10.04 42.66 -4.22
CA VAL A 31 10.11 42.44 -5.66
C VAL A 31 11.25 43.26 -6.24
N VAL A 32 11.88 42.76 -7.30
CA VAL A 32 12.85 43.55 -8.06
C VAL A 32 12.12 44.67 -8.78
N ALA A 33 12.41 45.91 -8.43
CA ALA A 33 11.84 47.10 -9.05
C ALA A 33 12.72 47.54 -10.24
N PRO A 34 12.18 47.69 -11.46
CA PRO A 34 12.95 48.11 -12.63
C PRO A 34 13.48 49.56 -12.54
N ASP A 35 12.89 50.38 -11.67
CA ASP A 35 13.02 51.84 -11.61
C ASP A 35 13.77 52.38 -10.38
N LEU A 36 14.25 51.49 -9.48
CA LEU A 36 15.09 51.91 -8.35
C LEU A 36 16.52 52.25 -8.82
N SER A 37 17.02 53.44 -8.46
CA SER A 37 18.28 54.02 -8.94
C SER A 37 19.52 53.13 -8.74
N SER A 38 20.47 53.22 -9.67
CA SER A 38 21.68 52.38 -9.75
C SER A 38 22.79 52.65 -8.73
N GLU A 39 22.62 53.57 -7.78
CA GLU A 39 23.61 53.83 -6.72
C GLU A 39 23.29 53.08 -5.42
N GLY A 40 23.94 51.93 -5.24
CA GLY A 40 23.89 51.14 -4.00
C GLY A 40 22.80 50.05 -3.95
N ILE A 41 22.64 49.43 -2.78
CA ILE A 41 21.58 48.45 -2.51
C ILE A 41 20.45 49.18 -1.80
N LEU A 42 19.35 49.42 -2.50
CA LEU A 42 18.18 50.09 -1.97
C LEU A 42 17.06 49.07 -1.71
N ILE A 43 16.45 49.14 -0.54
CA ILE A 43 15.30 48.32 -0.16
C ILE A 43 14.21 49.26 0.34
N GLN A 44 13.08 49.27 -0.37
CA GLN A 44 11.89 50.01 0.05
C GLN A 44 10.93 49.05 0.76
N TYR A 45 10.29 49.55 1.83
CA TYR A 45 9.31 48.79 2.59
C TYR A 45 8.10 49.65 2.94
N ARG A 46 6.96 49.00 3.19
CA ARG A 46 5.69 49.62 3.58
C ARG A 46 5.57 49.70 5.10
N PRO A 47 4.77 50.64 5.64
CA PRO A 47 4.45 50.68 7.06
C PRO A 47 3.90 49.35 7.60
N SER A 48 3.17 48.58 6.78
CA SER A 48 2.64 47.27 7.15
C SER A 48 3.72 46.19 7.35
N GLN A 49 4.90 46.33 6.74
CA GLN A 49 5.99 45.38 6.84
C GLN A 49 6.85 45.63 8.10
N TYR A 50 6.88 46.85 8.61
CA TYR A 50 7.57 47.19 9.85
C TYR A 50 6.83 46.63 11.07
N LYS A 51 7.49 45.75 11.84
CA LYS A 51 6.86 45.06 12.98
C LYS A 51 7.32 45.60 14.32
N PHE A 52 8.60 45.90 14.48
CA PHE A 52 9.18 46.44 15.71
C PHE A 52 10.56 47.06 15.43
N LYS A 53 11.03 47.88 16.37
CA LYS A 53 12.37 48.49 16.29
C LYS A 53 13.42 47.49 16.77
N VAL A 54 14.45 47.25 15.97
CA VAL A 54 15.66 46.53 16.33
C VAL A 54 16.83 47.19 15.60
N ASP A 55 18.05 46.91 16.01
CA ASP A 55 19.28 47.35 15.34
C ASP A 55 19.99 46.12 14.75
N HIS A 56 19.50 45.63 13.62
CA HIS A 56 20.00 44.44 12.93
C HIS A 56 19.95 44.62 11.41
N HIS A 57 21.11 44.82 10.80
CA HIS A 57 21.24 45.24 9.39
C HIS A 57 21.52 44.09 8.41
N VAL A 58 21.32 42.83 8.82
CA VAL A 58 21.49 41.68 7.94
C VAL A 58 20.19 41.38 7.19
N LEU A 59 20.27 41.20 5.87
CA LEU A 59 19.15 40.72 5.06
C LEU A 59 19.06 39.19 5.17
N GLU A 60 17.98 38.72 5.79
CA GLU A 60 17.74 37.29 6.01
C GLU A 60 16.67 36.82 5.02
N ILE A 61 17.10 36.07 4.00
CA ILE A 61 16.19 35.51 2.99
C ILE A 61 15.56 34.24 3.53
N VAL A 62 14.23 34.21 3.56
CA VAL A 62 13.43 33.05 4.00
C VAL A 62 13.11 32.15 2.82
N LYS A 63 12.66 32.74 1.71
CA LYS A 63 12.23 32.05 0.50
C LYS A 63 12.35 32.97 -0.71
N HIS A 64 12.36 32.39 -1.91
CA HIS A 64 12.38 33.12 -3.17
C HIS A 64 11.31 32.60 -4.14
N SER A 65 11.00 33.39 -5.17
CA SER A 65 10.09 33.01 -6.27
C SER A 65 10.50 31.68 -6.89
N SER A 66 9.60 30.70 -6.82
CA SER A 66 9.76 29.39 -7.44
C SER A 66 8.38 28.78 -7.69
N SER A 67 8.19 28.07 -8.80
CA SER A 67 6.93 27.40 -9.10
C SER A 67 6.82 26.03 -8.44
N GLY A 68 6.11 25.99 -7.32
CA GLY A 68 5.86 24.77 -6.57
C GLY A 68 4.79 23.87 -7.20
N MET A 69 4.80 22.58 -6.82
CA MET A 69 3.77 21.63 -7.24
C MET A 69 2.42 21.93 -6.57
N ALA A 70 1.37 22.08 -7.38
CA ALA A 70 0.00 22.22 -6.87
C ALA A 70 -0.64 20.86 -6.58
N PHE A 71 -1.27 20.73 -5.41
CA PHE A 71 -2.03 19.54 -5.02
C PHE A 71 -3.45 19.90 -4.63
N LEU A 72 -4.41 19.08 -5.05
CA LEU A 72 -5.73 19.06 -4.43
C LEU A 72 -5.59 18.47 -3.02
N ASN A 73 -6.42 18.95 -2.11
CA ASN A 73 -6.60 18.41 -0.77
C ASN A 73 -8.10 18.31 -0.45
N ARG A 74 -8.45 17.68 0.67
CA ARG A 74 -9.85 17.47 1.07
C ARG A 74 -10.66 18.77 1.11
N GLN A 75 -10.10 19.85 1.65
CA GLN A 75 -10.77 21.13 1.75
C GLN A 75 -11.08 21.73 0.37
N VAL A 76 -10.08 21.81 -0.50
CA VAL A 76 -10.24 22.34 -1.87
C VAL A 76 -11.24 21.50 -2.66
N ILE A 77 -11.20 20.17 -2.55
CA ILE A 77 -12.15 19.27 -3.25
C ILE A 77 -13.58 19.52 -2.78
N VAL A 78 -13.81 19.67 -1.47
CA VAL A 78 -15.14 19.96 -0.91
C VAL A 78 -15.69 21.29 -1.44
N LEU A 79 -14.86 22.33 -1.53
CA LEU A 79 -15.26 23.63 -2.05
C LEU A 79 -15.52 23.58 -3.56
N LEU A 80 -14.69 22.88 -4.34
CA LEU A 80 -14.90 22.71 -5.77
C LEU A 80 -16.14 21.87 -6.10
N GLU A 81 -16.44 20.83 -5.31
CA GLU A 81 -17.69 20.06 -5.44
C GLU A 81 -18.91 20.96 -5.14
N ASN A 82 -18.79 21.88 -4.18
CA ASN A 82 -19.83 22.90 -3.92
C ASN A 82 -19.99 23.89 -5.09
N MET A 83 -18.90 24.22 -5.78
CA MET A 83 -18.91 24.98 -7.05
C MET A 83 -19.45 24.18 -8.26
N LYS A 84 -19.97 22.96 -8.04
CA LYS A 84 -20.56 22.04 -9.03
C LYS A 84 -19.58 21.31 -9.94
N VAL A 85 -18.30 21.21 -9.56
CA VAL A 85 -17.37 20.30 -10.22
C VAL A 85 -17.83 18.86 -10.00
N GLU A 86 -17.99 18.11 -11.10
CA GLU A 86 -18.51 16.75 -11.02
C GLU A 86 -17.54 15.76 -10.36
N LYS A 87 -18.09 14.82 -9.58
CA LYS A 87 -17.33 13.80 -8.82
C LYS A 87 -16.38 12.98 -9.70
N HIS A 88 -16.80 12.67 -10.92
CA HIS A 88 -16.02 11.84 -11.84
C HIS A 88 -14.70 12.51 -12.27
N ILE A 89 -14.62 13.85 -12.24
CA ILE A 89 -13.41 14.62 -12.57
C ILE A 89 -12.34 14.39 -11.50
N PHE A 90 -12.71 14.48 -10.22
CA PHE A 90 -11.77 14.18 -9.12
C PHE A 90 -11.29 12.73 -9.16
N VAL A 91 -12.21 11.78 -9.42
CA VAL A 91 -11.87 10.36 -9.58
C VAL A 91 -10.93 10.13 -10.75
N LYS A 92 -11.13 10.82 -11.89
CA LYS A 92 -10.22 10.79 -13.06
C LYS A 92 -8.82 11.26 -12.68
N LEU A 93 -8.70 12.39 -11.97
CA LEU A 93 -7.41 12.93 -11.50
C LEU A 93 -6.72 11.97 -10.52
N GLN A 94 -7.46 11.41 -9.56
CA GLN A 94 -6.93 10.39 -8.64
C GLN A 94 -6.47 9.14 -9.38
N ASN A 95 -7.24 8.64 -10.35
CA ASN A 95 -6.86 7.45 -11.11
C ASN A 95 -5.58 7.68 -11.92
N LYS A 96 -5.39 8.87 -12.48
CA LYS A 96 -4.12 9.26 -13.12
C LYS A 96 -2.96 9.25 -12.12
N ALA A 97 -3.16 9.74 -10.90
CA ALA A 97 -2.15 9.69 -9.83
C ALA A 97 -1.83 8.24 -9.42
N ARG A 98 -2.83 7.38 -9.24
CA ARG A 98 -2.66 5.95 -8.95
C ARG A 98 -1.91 5.22 -10.06
N LEU A 99 -2.26 5.46 -11.32
CA LEU A 99 -1.57 4.88 -12.47
C LEU A 99 -0.08 5.27 -12.50
N LYS A 100 0.28 6.52 -12.18
CA LYS A 100 1.68 6.93 -12.06
C LYS A 100 2.43 6.14 -10.99
N ILE A 101 1.81 5.91 -9.82
CA ILE A 101 2.40 5.09 -8.74
C ILE A 101 2.55 3.63 -9.19
N SER A 102 1.56 3.05 -9.87
CA SER A 102 1.66 1.68 -10.38
C SER A 102 2.74 1.56 -11.45
N MET A 103 2.84 2.52 -12.36
CA MET A 103 3.86 2.53 -13.41
C MET A 103 5.27 2.69 -12.85
N SER A 104 5.47 3.45 -11.76
CA SER A 104 6.79 3.54 -11.11
C SER A 104 7.26 2.21 -10.52
N LEU A 105 6.36 1.27 -10.26
CA LEU A 105 6.69 -0.09 -9.80
C LEU A 105 6.87 -1.10 -10.95
N LEU A 106 6.43 -0.76 -12.16
CA LEU A 106 6.35 -1.70 -13.30
C LEU A 106 7.24 -1.34 -14.49
N ALA A 107 7.60 -0.06 -14.65
CA ALA A 107 8.38 0.42 -15.80
C ALA A 107 9.60 1.23 -15.34
N ASN A 108 10.79 0.83 -15.79
CA ASN A 108 12.07 1.47 -15.43
C ASN A 108 12.10 2.98 -15.67
N LYS A 109 11.56 3.46 -16.79
CA LYS A 109 11.51 4.90 -17.08
C LYS A 109 10.63 5.67 -16.07
N SER A 110 9.51 5.07 -15.65
CA SER A 110 8.64 5.69 -14.62
C SER A 110 9.26 5.59 -13.23
N ALA A 111 9.99 4.52 -12.94
CA ALA A 111 10.76 4.33 -11.71
C ALA A 111 11.84 5.42 -11.59
N GLN A 112 12.68 5.59 -12.62
CA GLN A 112 13.71 6.62 -12.70
C GLN A 112 13.13 8.02 -12.43
N HIS A 113 12.10 8.43 -13.16
CA HIS A 113 11.46 9.73 -12.95
C HIS A 113 10.91 9.92 -11.53
N THR A 114 10.36 8.86 -10.93
CA THR A 114 9.85 8.92 -9.56
C THR A 114 10.98 9.05 -8.54
N LEU A 115 12.08 8.33 -8.74
CA LEU A 115 13.24 8.36 -7.87
C LEU A 115 13.96 9.71 -7.94
N GLU A 116 14.13 10.30 -9.12
CA GLU A 116 14.72 11.65 -9.27
C GLU A 116 13.96 12.72 -8.50
N GLN A 117 12.64 12.61 -8.46
CA GLN A 117 11.79 13.57 -7.75
C GLN A 117 11.91 13.46 -6.22
N HIS A 118 12.22 12.29 -5.68
CA HIS A 118 12.10 12.01 -4.25
C HIS A 118 13.43 11.63 -3.57
N VAL A 119 14.43 11.16 -4.32
CA VAL A 119 15.71 10.66 -3.80
C VAL A 119 16.84 11.28 -4.62
N ARG A 120 17.53 12.29 -4.11
CA ARG A 120 18.56 13.04 -4.87
C ARG A 120 19.98 12.49 -4.73
N SER A 121 20.21 11.48 -3.90
CA SER A 121 21.56 11.00 -3.56
C SER A 121 22.24 10.16 -4.66
N TYR A 122 21.50 9.75 -5.70
CA TYR A 122 21.94 8.82 -6.75
C TYR A 122 21.66 9.37 -8.16
N ASP A 123 22.48 8.95 -9.12
CA ASP A 123 22.38 9.33 -10.54
C ASP A 123 21.43 8.38 -11.29
N TRP A 124 20.13 8.54 -11.06
CA TRP A 124 19.11 7.63 -11.59
C TRP A 124 19.03 7.64 -13.11
N GLU A 125 19.25 8.78 -13.74
CA GLU A 125 19.31 8.91 -15.20
C GLU A 125 20.40 8.03 -15.78
N ARG A 126 21.62 8.07 -15.23
CA ARG A 126 22.73 7.23 -15.69
C ARG A 126 22.48 5.74 -15.43
N MET A 127 21.92 5.40 -14.26
CA MET A 127 21.55 4.02 -13.95
C MET A 127 20.52 3.48 -14.96
N TYR A 128 19.52 4.27 -15.33
CA TYR A 128 18.54 3.88 -16.34
C TYR A 128 19.19 3.69 -17.72
N HIS A 129 19.99 4.67 -18.19
CA HIS A 129 20.61 4.62 -19.51
C HIS A 129 21.71 3.56 -19.66
N SER A 130 22.30 3.11 -18.54
CA SER A 130 23.23 1.97 -18.53
C SER A 130 22.54 0.61 -18.61
N GLY A 131 21.21 0.57 -18.50
CA GLY A 131 20.43 -0.67 -18.59
C GLY A 131 20.15 -1.36 -17.25
N VAL A 132 20.38 -0.69 -16.11
CA VAL A 132 20.01 -1.21 -14.78
C VAL A 132 18.49 -1.38 -14.70
N GLN A 133 18.04 -2.57 -14.30
CA GLN A 133 16.62 -2.89 -14.08
C GLN A 133 16.16 -2.33 -12.73
N LEU A 134 15.96 -1.01 -12.63
CA LEU A 134 15.50 -0.29 -11.43
C LEU A 134 14.28 -0.93 -10.74
N THR A 135 13.30 -1.45 -11.51
CA THR A 135 12.10 -2.06 -10.93
C THR A 135 12.33 -3.46 -10.36
N GLN A 136 13.48 -4.08 -10.60
CA GLN A 136 13.81 -5.44 -10.16
C GLN A 136 14.96 -5.45 -9.14
N GLU A 137 15.84 -4.46 -9.20
CA GLU A 137 16.97 -4.31 -8.31
C GLU A 137 16.47 -4.17 -6.84
N PRO A 138 16.84 -5.09 -5.92
CA PRO A 138 16.33 -5.14 -4.55
C PRO A 138 16.36 -3.83 -3.76
N PHE A 139 17.46 -3.07 -3.82
CA PHE A 139 17.58 -1.82 -3.07
C PHE A 139 16.62 -0.75 -3.62
N VAL A 140 16.64 -0.52 -4.94
CA VAL A 140 15.75 0.42 -5.63
C VAL A 140 14.29 0.00 -5.51
N ARG A 141 14.00 -1.31 -5.59
CA ARG A 141 12.66 -1.87 -5.38
C ARG A 141 12.11 -1.48 -4.01
N SER A 142 12.91 -1.61 -2.94
CA SER A 142 12.50 -1.23 -1.59
C SER A 142 12.21 0.26 -1.46
N LEU A 143 13.03 1.13 -2.07
CA LEU A 143 12.77 2.57 -2.15
C LEU A 143 11.43 2.86 -2.86
N LEU A 144 11.22 2.26 -4.04
CA LEU A 144 10.02 2.47 -4.84
C LEU A 144 8.75 1.98 -4.11
N LEU A 145 8.83 0.87 -3.39
CA LEU A 145 7.71 0.33 -2.61
C LEU A 145 7.35 1.26 -1.45
N LEU A 146 8.34 1.77 -0.71
CA LEU A 146 8.10 2.70 0.38
C LEU A 146 7.51 4.03 -0.14
N LEU A 147 8.05 4.58 -1.23
CA LEU A 147 7.49 5.76 -1.90
C LEU A 147 6.06 5.52 -2.38
N ALA A 148 5.77 4.34 -2.94
CA ALA A 148 4.41 3.98 -3.35
C ALA A 148 3.46 3.88 -2.15
N LYS A 149 3.89 3.28 -1.03
CA LYS A 149 3.11 3.18 0.21
C LYS A 149 2.76 4.57 0.74
N GLU A 150 3.74 5.46 0.85
CA GLU A 150 3.54 6.83 1.34
C GLU A 150 2.62 7.65 0.43
N ARG A 151 2.81 7.57 -0.89
CA ARG A 151 1.95 8.30 -1.84
C ARG A 151 0.50 7.79 -1.84
N LEU A 152 0.30 6.47 -1.77
CA LEU A 152 -1.02 5.88 -1.60
C LEU A 152 -1.65 6.29 -0.26
N LYS A 153 -0.86 6.35 0.83
CA LYS A 153 -1.30 6.83 2.14
C LYS A 153 -1.80 8.27 2.06
N ARG A 154 -1.03 9.18 1.45
CA ARG A 154 -1.43 10.59 1.25
C ARG A 154 -2.69 10.74 0.40
N LEU A 155 -2.86 9.90 -0.63
CA LEU A 155 -4.11 9.86 -1.40
C LEU A 155 -5.30 9.40 -0.53
N LYS A 156 -5.11 8.37 0.29
CA LYS A 156 -6.13 7.85 1.23
C LYS A 156 -6.52 8.91 2.29
N GLU A 157 -5.53 9.44 3.00
CA GLU A 157 -5.71 10.21 4.22
C GLU A 157 -5.86 11.72 4.00
N LYS A 158 -5.38 12.24 2.86
CA LYS A 158 -5.38 13.69 2.60
C LYS A 158 -5.94 14.06 1.23
N SER A 159 -6.32 13.07 0.42
CA SER A 159 -6.74 13.27 -0.99
C SER A 159 -5.73 14.12 -1.77
N HIS A 160 -4.44 13.89 -1.48
CA HIS A 160 -3.31 14.71 -1.93
C HIS A 160 -2.98 14.44 -3.41
N ILE A 161 -3.83 14.93 -4.31
CA ILE A 161 -3.75 14.63 -5.75
C ILE A 161 -2.98 15.74 -6.45
N GLN A 162 -1.84 15.38 -7.05
CA GLN A 162 -1.01 16.33 -7.79
C GLN A 162 -1.69 16.80 -9.08
N ILE A 163 -1.79 18.11 -9.27
CA ILE A 163 -2.16 18.72 -10.55
C ILE A 163 -0.94 18.72 -11.48
N SER A 164 -1.17 18.53 -12.77
CA SER A 164 -0.09 18.53 -13.76
C SER A 164 0.72 19.83 -13.71
N LEU A 165 2.04 19.74 -13.92
CA LEU A 165 2.88 20.92 -14.11
C LEU A 165 2.53 21.72 -15.38
N SER A 166 1.62 21.24 -16.23
CA SER A 166 1.08 22.05 -17.32
C SER A 166 -0.16 22.86 -16.91
N ASP A 167 -0.77 22.54 -15.77
CA ASP A 167 -2.15 22.92 -15.45
C ASP A 167 -2.32 23.64 -14.10
N GLY A 168 -1.26 23.75 -13.29
CA GLY A 168 -1.32 24.47 -12.02
C GLY A 168 0.01 24.54 -11.26
N ARG A 169 0.11 25.50 -10.33
CA ARG A 169 1.29 25.76 -9.49
C ARG A 169 0.92 26.28 -8.11
N MET A 170 1.81 26.08 -7.15
CA MET A 170 1.88 26.90 -5.94
C MET A 170 2.80 28.09 -6.22
N LEU A 171 2.32 29.32 -6.03
CA LEU A 171 3.05 30.54 -6.37
C LEU A 171 3.01 31.56 -5.22
N LEU A 172 4.12 32.24 -4.97
CA LEU A 172 4.14 33.39 -4.07
C LEU A 172 3.27 34.53 -4.63
N GLY A 173 2.45 35.14 -3.77
CA GLY A 173 1.65 36.29 -4.15
C GLY A 173 2.43 37.61 -4.05
N VAL A 174 2.27 38.47 -5.05
CA VAL A 174 2.78 39.84 -5.05
C VAL A 174 1.72 40.80 -5.56
N VAL A 175 1.92 42.10 -5.32
CA VAL A 175 1.03 43.16 -5.81
C VAL A 175 1.65 43.82 -7.04
N ASP A 176 0.78 44.24 -7.96
CA ASP A 176 1.15 45.08 -9.09
C ASP A 176 1.43 46.53 -8.66
N GLU A 177 2.70 46.88 -8.52
CA GLU A 177 3.14 48.24 -8.20
C GLU A 177 2.89 49.24 -9.34
N THR A 178 2.73 48.75 -10.57
CA THR A 178 2.56 49.58 -11.76
C THR A 178 1.11 50.03 -11.96
N ASN A 179 0.16 49.43 -11.24
CA ASN A 179 -1.29 49.64 -11.41
C ASN A 179 -1.80 49.32 -12.83
N SER A 180 -1.17 48.36 -13.52
CA SER A 180 -1.54 47.96 -14.88
C SER A 180 -2.70 46.94 -14.91
N LEU A 181 -2.86 46.11 -13.88
CA LEU A 181 -3.89 45.09 -13.78
C LEU A 181 -5.22 45.66 -13.28
N GLN A 182 -6.32 45.28 -13.92
CA GLN A 182 -7.67 45.61 -13.48
C GLN A 182 -8.16 44.64 -12.40
N TYR A 183 -9.14 45.08 -11.61
CA TYR A 183 -9.82 44.21 -10.65
C TYR A 183 -10.47 43.01 -11.37
N GLY A 184 -10.22 41.80 -10.87
CA GLY A 184 -10.61 40.53 -11.49
C GLY A 184 -9.50 39.87 -12.34
N GLN A 185 -8.42 40.60 -12.65
CA GLN A 185 -7.29 40.10 -13.44
C GLN A 185 -6.11 39.72 -12.55
N ILE A 186 -5.28 38.80 -13.04
CA ILE A 186 -3.98 38.46 -12.48
C ILE A 186 -2.96 38.23 -13.60
N PHE A 187 -1.68 38.36 -13.27
CA PHE A 187 -0.58 38.04 -14.18
C PHE A 187 0.27 36.88 -13.63
N ILE A 188 0.62 35.93 -14.50
CA ILE A 188 1.44 34.77 -14.17
C ILE A 188 2.39 34.49 -15.34
N GLN A 189 3.68 34.47 -15.05
CA GLN A 189 4.74 34.05 -15.95
C GLN A 189 5.58 32.97 -15.28
N LEU A 190 5.81 31.87 -15.99
CA LEU A 190 6.56 30.70 -15.54
C LEU A 190 7.67 30.38 -16.53
N HIS A 191 8.65 29.62 -16.12
CA HIS A 191 9.60 28.99 -17.04
C HIS A 191 9.18 27.54 -17.33
N ASP A 192 9.30 27.14 -18.59
CA ASP A 192 9.13 25.74 -18.96
C ASP A 192 10.35 24.89 -18.57
N LEU A 193 10.31 23.58 -18.84
CA LEU A 193 11.41 22.66 -18.53
C LEU A 193 12.70 22.96 -19.30
N ASN A 194 12.64 23.76 -20.36
CA ASN A 194 13.78 24.21 -21.16
C ASN A 194 14.25 25.61 -20.74
N GLY A 195 13.64 26.21 -19.71
CA GLY A 195 13.93 27.56 -19.25
C GLY A 195 13.31 28.68 -20.10
N GLN A 196 12.39 28.38 -21.03
CA GLN A 196 11.68 29.39 -21.81
C GLN A 196 10.52 29.99 -21.02
N SER A 197 10.39 31.31 -21.06
CA SER A 197 9.29 32.01 -20.40
C SER A 197 7.94 31.72 -21.08
N GLN A 198 6.99 31.27 -20.28
CA GLN A 198 5.61 30.97 -20.63
C GLN A 198 4.67 31.86 -19.81
N ILE A 199 3.89 32.69 -20.51
CA ILE A 199 2.87 33.54 -19.89
C ILE A 199 1.52 32.82 -19.93
N ILE A 200 0.84 32.73 -18.79
CA ILE A 200 -0.53 32.23 -18.72
C ILE A 200 -1.47 33.39 -19.03
N LYS A 201 -2.14 33.32 -20.18
CA LYS A 201 -3.01 34.41 -20.67
C LYS A 201 -4.28 33.92 -21.34
N ASN A 202 -5.24 34.84 -21.49
CA ASN A 202 -6.51 34.65 -22.19
C ASN A 202 -7.34 33.47 -21.66
N ARG A 203 -7.28 33.22 -20.34
CA ARG A 203 -8.04 32.12 -19.73
C ARG A 203 -8.38 32.40 -18.28
N LYS A 204 -9.44 31.75 -17.82
CA LYS A 204 -9.83 31.74 -16.40
C LYS A 204 -8.92 30.80 -15.62
N VAL A 205 -8.64 31.17 -14.38
CA VAL A 205 -7.92 30.32 -13.43
C VAL A 205 -8.68 30.26 -12.11
N LEU A 206 -8.57 29.13 -11.42
CA LEU A 206 -9.00 28.97 -10.04
C LEU A 206 -7.82 29.28 -9.12
N ILE A 207 -8.04 30.08 -8.09
CA ILE A 207 -7.03 30.46 -7.13
C ILE A 207 -7.57 30.35 -5.70
N THR A 208 -6.76 29.81 -4.80
CA THR A 208 -7.07 29.76 -3.36
C THR A 208 -5.78 29.73 -2.53
N LYS A 209 -5.89 29.98 -1.23
CA LYS A 209 -4.85 29.74 -0.25
C LYS A 209 -5.20 28.49 0.56
N ASN A 210 -4.18 27.75 1.01
CA ASN A 210 -4.37 26.66 1.94
C ASN A 210 -4.09 27.13 3.38
N PRO A 211 -4.93 26.77 4.37
CA PRO A 211 -6.19 26.04 4.23
C PRO A 211 -7.34 26.95 3.78
N ALA A 212 -8.24 26.41 2.94
CA ALA A 212 -9.49 27.06 2.52
C ALA A 212 -10.68 26.43 3.24
N HIS A 213 -11.58 27.23 3.80
CA HIS A 213 -12.72 26.70 4.57
C HIS A 213 -14.04 27.31 4.14
N PHE A 214 -14.06 28.60 3.82
CA PHE A 214 -15.28 29.29 3.45
C PHE A 214 -15.66 29.01 1.99
N PRO A 215 -16.97 28.91 1.64
CA PRO A 215 -17.43 28.68 0.26
C PRO A 215 -16.82 29.60 -0.81
N GLY A 216 -16.55 30.86 -0.44
CA GLY A 216 -16.01 31.89 -1.31
C GLY A 216 -14.48 31.98 -1.37
N ASP A 217 -13.76 31.10 -0.65
CA ASP A 217 -12.28 31.15 -0.57
C ASP A 217 -11.61 30.77 -1.89
N ILE A 218 -12.29 29.99 -2.74
CA ILE A 218 -11.83 29.73 -4.12
C ILE A 218 -12.38 30.81 -5.04
N ARG A 219 -11.48 31.51 -5.73
CA ARG A 219 -11.82 32.59 -6.68
C ARG A 219 -11.51 32.16 -8.10
N LYS A 220 -12.38 32.55 -9.03
CA LYS A 220 -12.16 32.41 -10.47
C LYS A 220 -11.77 33.77 -11.06
N LEU A 221 -10.51 33.92 -11.45
CA LEU A 221 -9.93 35.18 -11.96
C LEU A 221 -9.45 35.04 -13.41
N ASP A 222 -9.24 36.16 -14.10
CA ASP A 222 -8.72 36.21 -15.46
C ASP A 222 -7.18 36.29 -15.47
N ALA A 223 -6.51 35.30 -16.02
CA ALA A 223 -5.09 35.40 -16.31
C ALA A 223 -4.88 36.17 -17.62
N VAL A 224 -4.17 37.29 -17.55
CA VAL A 224 -3.95 38.22 -18.67
C VAL A 224 -2.46 38.41 -18.93
N ASP A 225 -2.12 38.81 -20.15
CA ASP A 225 -0.76 39.25 -20.50
C ASP A 225 -0.59 40.73 -20.14
N CYS A 226 0.48 41.07 -19.43
CA CYS A 226 0.76 42.43 -19.00
C CYS A 226 2.25 42.74 -19.22
N PRO A 227 2.62 43.42 -20.32
CA PRO A 227 4.02 43.69 -20.69
C PRO A 227 4.85 44.42 -19.63
N THR A 228 4.23 45.32 -18.87
CA THR A 228 4.88 46.05 -17.77
C THR A 228 5.33 45.12 -16.64
N LEU A 229 4.75 43.93 -16.53
CA LEU A 229 4.99 42.95 -15.47
C LEU A 229 5.86 41.76 -15.91
N HIS A 230 6.37 41.73 -17.14
CA HIS A 230 7.20 40.62 -17.65
C HIS A 230 8.51 40.39 -16.87
N HIS A 231 8.94 41.36 -16.06
CA HIS A 231 10.07 41.25 -15.14
C HIS A 231 9.76 40.36 -13.92
N LEU A 232 8.48 40.09 -13.64
CA LEU A 232 8.02 39.21 -12.57
C LEU A 232 7.71 37.82 -13.12
N TYR A 233 8.26 36.79 -12.47
CA TYR A 233 8.11 35.39 -12.88
C TYR A 233 8.15 34.46 -11.67
N GLU A 234 7.63 33.25 -11.83
CA GLU A 234 7.52 32.25 -10.74
C GLU A 234 6.72 32.79 -9.52
N CYS A 235 5.79 33.71 -9.77
CA CYS A 235 4.90 34.33 -8.80
C CYS A 235 3.53 34.62 -9.43
N VAL A 236 2.54 34.93 -8.59
CA VAL A 236 1.23 35.44 -9.03
C VAL A 236 1.09 36.91 -8.64
N VAL A 237 0.80 37.75 -9.64
CA VAL A 237 0.66 39.20 -9.43
C VAL A 237 -0.83 39.56 -9.35
N PHE A 238 -1.20 40.20 -8.24
CA PHE A 238 -2.54 40.69 -7.96
C PHE A 238 -2.67 42.20 -8.26
N PRO A 239 -3.86 42.68 -8.65
CA PRO A 239 -4.09 44.09 -8.93
C PRO A 239 -4.04 44.90 -7.62
N ALA A 240 -3.39 46.07 -7.68
CA ALA A 240 -3.36 47.01 -6.56
C ALA A 240 -4.69 47.76 -6.36
N GLN A 241 -5.53 47.82 -7.40
CA GLN A 241 -6.78 48.58 -7.41
C GLN A 241 -8.00 47.66 -7.48
N GLY A 242 -9.08 48.06 -6.81
CA GLY A 242 -10.33 47.31 -6.80
C GLY A 242 -11.19 47.59 -5.58
N GLN A 243 -12.35 46.94 -5.51
CA GLN A 243 -13.28 47.09 -4.38
C GLN A 243 -12.73 46.47 -3.08
N ARG A 244 -11.98 45.37 -3.21
CA ARG A 244 -11.38 44.62 -2.11
C ARG A 244 -10.14 43.87 -2.62
N PRO A 245 -9.00 43.84 -1.92
CA PRO A 245 -7.84 43.09 -2.39
C PRO A 245 -8.15 41.59 -2.58
N HIS A 246 -7.87 41.02 -3.76
CA HIS A 246 -8.09 39.59 -4.01
C HIS A 246 -7.41 38.64 -3.01
N PRO A 247 -6.16 38.90 -2.54
CA PRO A 247 -5.59 38.18 -1.40
C PRO A 247 -6.54 38.08 -0.21
N ASN A 248 -7.13 39.20 0.19
CA ASN A 248 -8.03 39.24 1.33
C ASN A 248 -9.38 38.51 1.07
N GLU A 249 -9.80 38.40 -0.18
CA GLU A 249 -10.97 37.59 -0.57
C GLU A 249 -10.70 36.09 -0.49
N ILE A 250 -9.43 35.69 -0.49
CA ILE A 250 -8.96 34.31 -0.49
C ILE A 250 -8.51 33.96 0.93
N SER A 251 -9.42 33.44 1.75
CA SER A 251 -9.13 33.02 3.13
C SER A 251 -8.47 34.10 4.01
N GLY A 252 -8.79 35.38 3.76
CA GLY A 252 -8.22 36.51 4.52
C GLY A 252 -6.71 36.70 4.34
N SER A 253 -6.13 36.20 3.24
CA SER A 253 -4.69 36.24 2.96
C SER A 253 -4.13 37.66 2.89
N ASP A 254 -2.84 37.80 3.21
CA ASP A 254 -2.04 38.99 2.95
C ASP A 254 -0.90 38.68 1.96
N LEU A 255 -0.02 39.66 1.72
CA LEU A 255 1.14 39.53 0.82
C LEU A 255 2.46 39.63 1.59
N ASP A 256 2.53 39.01 2.78
CA ASP A 256 3.75 38.97 3.60
C ASP A 256 4.63 37.71 3.40
N GLY A 257 4.19 36.84 2.48
CA GLY A 257 4.84 35.59 2.10
C GLY A 257 3.87 34.47 1.75
N ASP A 258 2.58 34.76 1.64
CA ASP A 258 1.56 33.77 1.34
C ASP A 258 1.73 33.16 -0.06
N GLU A 259 1.51 31.85 -0.15
CA GLU A 259 1.52 31.08 -1.38
C GLU A 259 0.11 30.65 -1.77
N TYR A 260 -0.17 30.74 -3.06
CA TYR A 260 -1.47 30.51 -3.65
C TYR A 260 -1.44 29.25 -4.50
N TRP A 261 -2.43 28.39 -4.28
CA TRP A 261 -2.76 27.32 -5.20
C TRP A 261 -3.46 27.92 -6.41
N VAL A 262 -2.81 27.85 -7.57
CA VAL A 262 -3.35 28.36 -8.83
C VAL A 262 -3.51 27.22 -9.81
N CYS A 263 -4.71 27.08 -10.39
CA CYS A 263 -5.03 26.01 -11.32
C CYS A 263 -5.81 26.52 -12.53
N TRP A 264 -5.32 26.16 -13.71
CA TRP A 264 -5.96 26.42 -15.01
C TRP A 264 -6.26 25.13 -15.78
N ASN A 265 -6.43 24.01 -15.05
CA ASN A 265 -6.89 22.76 -15.63
C ASN A 265 -8.32 22.91 -16.14
N GLU A 266 -8.54 22.67 -17.44
CA GLU A 266 -9.83 22.93 -18.09
C GLU A 266 -10.98 22.10 -17.50
N ASP A 267 -10.74 20.83 -17.12
CA ASP A 267 -11.78 20.00 -16.50
C ASP A 267 -12.27 20.65 -15.19
N LEU A 268 -11.37 21.18 -14.35
CA LEU A 268 -11.76 21.85 -13.10
C LEU A 268 -12.35 23.24 -13.34
N VAL A 269 -11.70 24.07 -14.17
CA VAL A 269 -12.11 25.46 -14.42
C VAL A 269 -13.47 25.54 -15.10
N ASN A 270 -13.74 24.68 -16.08
CA ASN A 270 -14.99 24.72 -16.86
C ASN A 270 -16.18 24.17 -16.05
N ASN A 271 -15.93 23.21 -15.16
CA ASN A 271 -16.98 22.62 -14.32
C ASN A 271 -17.18 23.34 -12.98
N ALA A 272 -16.33 24.30 -12.63
CA ALA A 272 -16.58 25.24 -11.54
C ALA A 272 -17.58 26.33 -12.01
N ILE A 273 -18.87 26.00 -11.94
CA ILE A 273 -19.99 26.77 -12.47
C ILE A 273 -20.43 27.87 -11.50
N LEU A 274 -20.47 27.58 -10.20
CA LEU A 274 -20.90 28.54 -9.18
C LEU A 274 -19.71 29.31 -8.60
N GLN A 275 -19.90 30.60 -8.32
CA GLN A 275 -18.96 31.44 -7.56
C GLN A 275 -19.69 32.00 -6.34
N TYR A 276 -19.13 31.80 -5.16
CA TYR A 276 -19.67 32.31 -3.90
C TYR A 276 -18.98 33.61 -3.49
N SER A 277 -19.70 34.45 -2.75
CA SER A 277 -19.15 35.68 -2.18
C SER A 277 -18.07 35.34 -1.13
N PRO A 278 -16.96 36.07 -1.10
CA PRO A 278 -15.90 35.87 -0.11
C PRO A 278 -16.41 36.25 1.29
N ALA A 279 -15.90 35.58 2.32
CA ALA A 279 -16.19 35.95 3.70
C ALA A 279 -15.61 37.33 4.03
N THR A 280 -16.28 38.07 4.91
CA THR A 280 -15.75 39.27 5.56
C THR A 280 -15.10 38.84 6.87
N PHE A 281 -13.79 38.59 6.82
CA PHE A 281 -12.99 38.40 8.03
C PHE A 281 -12.55 39.79 8.49
N ASP A 282 -13.40 40.46 9.28
CA ASP A 282 -13.03 41.75 9.85
C ASP A 282 -11.85 41.53 10.82
N SER A 283 -10.74 42.23 10.59
CA SER A 283 -9.57 42.14 11.47
C SER A 283 -9.96 42.67 12.86
N VAL A 284 -10.13 41.78 13.82
CA VAL A 284 -10.39 42.17 15.21
C VAL A 284 -9.15 42.91 15.71
N GLY A 285 -9.34 44.13 16.24
CA GLY A 285 -8.23 44.97 16.69
C GLY A 285 -7.31 44.23 17.67
N LYS A 286 -5.99 44.39 17.51
CA LYS A 286 -5.00 43.79 18.42
C LYS A 286 -5.28 44.23 19.86
N MET A 287 -5.23 43.29 20.80
CA MET A 287 -5.26 43.65 22.23
C MET A 287 -4.03 44.52 22.52
N LYS A 288 -4.26 45.79 22.87
CA LYS A 288 -3.19 46.70 23.28
C LYS A 288 -2.88 46.43 24.74
N HIS A 289 -1.63 46.09 25.03
CA HIS A 289 -1.11 46.01 26.39
C HIS A 289 -0.46 47.36 26.74
N ASN A 290 -0.75 47.86 27.94
CA ASN A 290 -0.20 49.11 28.44
C ASN A 290 0.85 48.78 29.51
N GLY A 291 2.12 49.02 29.22
CA GLY A 291 3.24 48.80 30.16
C GLY A 291 4.32 47.86 29.61
N GLU A 292 5.28 47.49 30.46
CA GLU A 292 6.25 46.45 30.14
C GLU A 292 5.61 45.07 30.28
N ILE A 293 5.93 44.17 29.34
CA ILE A 293 5.44 42.79 29.36
C ILE A 293 6.20 42.01 30.44
N THR A 294 5.48 41.45 31.39
CA THR A 294 6.07 40.63 32.47
C THR A 294 6.20 39.16 32.06
N MET A 295 7.13 38.43 32.67
CA MET A 295 7.26 36.98 32.46
C MET A 295 6.00 36.20 32.82
N MET A 296 5.21 36.69 33.79
CA MET A 296 3.96 36.05 34.20
C MET A 296 2.88 36.20 33.14
N GLU A 297 2.80 37.35 32.46
CA GLU A 297 1.87 37.56 31.34
C GLU A 297 2.26 36.73 30.11
N ILE A 298 3.56 36.55 29.85
CA ILE A 298 4.05 35.63 28.82
C ILE A 298 3.62 34.20 29.15
N ALA A 299 3.81 33.75 30.40
CA ALA A 299 3.40 32.43 30.85
C ALA A 299 1.87 32.23 30.74
N ASP A 300 1.07 33.23 31.13
CA ASP A 300 -0.38 33.21 30.99
C ASP A 300 -0.83 33.15 29.53
N PHE A 301 -0.17 33.90 28.64
CA PHE A 301 -0.43 33.85 27.21
C PHE A 301 -0.10 32.48 26.63
N LEU A 302 1.07 31.91 26.96
CA LEU A 302 1.46 30.57 26.55
C LEU A 302 0.48 29.51 27.05
N PHE A 303 0.05 29.60 28.32
CA PHE A 303 -0.94 28.69 28.89
C PHE A 303 -2.28 28.78 28.16
N LYS A 304 -2.76 30.00 27.86
CA LYS A 304 -3.98 30.23 27.07
C LYS A 304 -3.83 29.68 25.65
N TYR A 305 -2.67 29.87 25.01
CA TYR A 305 -2.38 29.33 23.68
C TYR A 305 -2.41 27.81 23.66
N LEU A 306 -1.67 27.15 24.56
CA LEU A 306 -1.65 25.69 24.67
C LEU A 306 -3.01 25.10 25.01
N SER A 307 -3.81 25.79 25.83
CA SER A 307 -5.15 25.35 26.23
C SER A 307 -6.21 25.54 25.13
N SER A 308 -5.95 26.41 24.15
CA SER A 308 -6.92 26.77 23.10
C SER A 308 -6.55 26.27 21.71
N ASP A 309 -5.34 25.72 21.53
CA ASP A 309 -4.89 25.14 20.28
C ASP A 309 -5.74 23.92 19.89
N SER A 310 -6.76 24.20 19.08
CA SER A 310 -7.78 23.27 18.64
C SER A 310 -7.98 23.32 17.13
N LEU A 311 -7.06 23.96 16.39
CA LEU A 311 -7.17 24.20 14.95
C LEU A 311 -7.39 22.89 14.17
N GLY A 312 -6.62 21.85 14.47
CA GLY A 312 -6.78 20.53 13.83
C GLY A 312 -8.15 19.90 14.11
N ALA A 313 -8.61 19.97 15.35
CA ALA A 313 -9.92 19.44 15.75
C ALA A 313 -11.09 20.22 15.10
N LEU A 314 -10.98 21.56 15.06
CA LEU A 314 -11.94 22.44 14.41
C LEU A 314 -12.00 22.19 12.89
N SER A 315 -10.85 22.07 12.22
CA SER A 315 -10.77 21.76 10.79
C SER A 315 -11.39 20.40 10.45
N ASN A 316 -11.16 19.38 11.28
CA ASN A 316 -11.80 18.07 11.13
C ASN A 316 -13.32 18.14 11.35
N ARG A 317 -13.78 18.88 12.36
CA ARG A 317 -15.22 19.10 12.61
C ARG A 317 -15.87 19.85 11.45
N HIS A 318 -15.21 20.88 10.91
CA HIS A 318 -15.66 21.61 9.73
C HIS A 318 -15.81 20.69 8.51
N LEU A 319 -14.82 19.83 8.24
CA LEU A 319 -14.87 18.89 7.14
C LEU A 319 -16.03 17.89 7.27
N ALA A 320 -16.27 17.37 8.48
CA ALA A 320 -17.42 16.52 8.75
C ALA A 320 -18.75 17.27 8.56
N CYS A 321 -18.84 18.52 9.03
CA CYS A 321 -20.01 19.39 8.86
C CYS A 321 -20.33 19.64 7.38
N CYS A 322 -19.30 20.00 6.59
CA CYS A 322 -19.42 20.20 5.15
C CYS A 322 -19.88 18.94 4.42
N THR A 323 -19.43 17.76 4.86
CA THR A 323 -19.83 16.49 4.24
C THR A 323 -21.29 16.14 4.54
N LEU A 324 -21.80 16.53 5.72
CA LEU A 324 -23.18 16.28 6.13
C LEU A 324 -24.17 17.28 5.52
N TYR A 325 -23.83 18.57 5.55
CA TYR A 325 -24.78 19.66 5.26
C TYR A 325 -24.37 20.55 4.08
N GLY A 326 -23.14 20.41 3.59
CA GLY A 326 -22.56 21.26 2.55
C GLY A 326 -21.75 22.44 3.11
N PRO A 327 -20.79 22.99 2.34
CA PRO A 327 -19.96 24.12 2.78
C PRO A 327 -20.74 25.42 3.00
N SER A 328 -21.83 25.62 2.27
CA SER A 328 -22.67 26.83 2.37
C SER A 328 -23.68 26.81 3.52
N HIS A 329 -23.73 25.73 4.30
CA HIS A 329 -24.59 25.63 5.46
C HIS A 329 -24.11 26.56 6.59
N GLU A 330 -25.04 27.14 7.35
CA GLU A 330 -24.76 28.09 8.44
C GLU A 330 -23.69 27.56 9.43
N ASN A 331 -23.85 26.32 9.90
CA ASN A 331 -22.88 25.68 10.79
C ASN A 331 -21.48 25.52 10.17
N SER A 332 -21.39 25.22 8.88
CA SER A 332 -20.12 25.10 8.16
C SER A 332 -19.44 26.47 8.07
N CYS A 333 -20.18 27.50 7.64
CA CYS A 333 -19.69 28.88 7.58
C CYS A 333 -19.22 29.40 8.94
N ARG A 334 -19.98 29.12 10.02
CA ARG A 334 -19.61 29.53 11.38
C ARG A 334 -18.37 28.80 11.89
N LEU A 335 -18.21 27.51 11.59
CA LEU A 335 -16.98 26.78 11.89
C LEU A 335 -15.78 27.36 11.12
N ALA A 336 -15.95 27.72 9.84
CA ALA A 336 -14.89 28.37 9.05
C ALA A 336 -14.47 29.72 9.66
N GLN A 337 -15.43 30.52 10.14
CA GLN A 337 -15.14 31.78 10.84
C GLN A 337 -14.33 31.56 12.13
N ILE A 338 -14.73 30.60 12.96
CA ILE A 338 -14.02 30.25 14.20
C ILE A 338 -12.59 29.77 13.91
N ILE A 339 -12.39 29.01 12.83
CA ILE A 339 -11.05 28.58 12.40
C ILE A 339 -10.20 29.77 12.00
N SER A 340 -10.75 30.74 11.25
CA SER A 340 -10.03 31.98 10.90
C SER A 340 -9.62 32.77 12.15
N GLU A 341 -10.53 32.93 13.11
CA GLU A 341 -10.24 33.59 14.39
C GLU A 341 -9.12 32.86 15.17
N ALA A 342 -9.15 31.52 15.16
CA ALA A 342 -8.13 30.71 15.82
C ALA A 342 -6.74 30.82 15.18
N VAL A 343 -6.65 31.01 13.86
CA VAL A 343 -5.37 31.23 13.14
C VAL A 343 -4.76 32.59 13.53
N ASP A 344 -5.59 33.61 13.73
CA ASP A 344 -5.14 34.95 14.09
C ASP A 344 -5.00 35.18 15.61
N PHE A 345 -5.42 34.23 16.44
CA PHE A 345 -5.27 34.33 17.90
C PHE A 345 -3.83 34.65 18.35
N PRO A 346 -2.76 34.03 17.82
CA PRO A 346 -1.38 34.36 18.21
C PRO A 346 -1.00 35.81 17.94
N LYS A 347 -1.62 36.43 16.93
CA LYS A 347 -1.34 37.82 16.51
C LYS A 347 -2.23 38.83 17.23
N THR A 348 -3.47 38.44 17.54
CA THR A 348 -4.52 39.35 18.06
C THR A 348 -4.66 39.26 19.58
N GLY A 349 -4.34 38.11 20.18
CA GLY A 349 -4.56 37.78 21.58
C GLY A 349 -6.01 37.41 21.93
N ILE A 350 -6.92 37.37 20.96
CA ILE A 350 -8.36 37.18 21.20
C ILE A 350 -8.75 35.72 20.99
N LEU A 351 -9.16 35.06 22.07
CA LEU A 351 -9.54 33.65 22.03
C LEU A 351 -10.80 33.43 21.18
N PRO A 352 -10.79 32.46 20.24
CA PRO A 352 -11.95 32.13 19.43
C PRO A 352 -13.07 31.55 20.31
N LYS A 353 -14.33 31.85 19.98
CA LYS A 353 -15.49 31.29 20.69
C LYS A 353 -15.61 29.80 20.38
N GLN A 354 -15.68 28.98 21.43
CA GLN A 354 -15.82 27.53 21.28
C GLN A 354 -17.21 27.16 20.71
N PRO A 355 -17.30 26.38 19.61
CA PRO A 355 -18.57 25.98 19.00
C PRO A 355 -19.22 24.84 19.79
N ARG A 356 -19.72 25.12 20.99
CA ARG A 356 -20.34 24.12 21.88
C ARG A 356 -21.69 23.63 21.33
N ASP A 357 -22.36 24.46 20.56
CA ASP A 357 -23.68 24.24 19.97
C ASP A 357 -23.66 23.38 18.69
N ILE A 358 -22.54 23.30 17.96
CA ILE A 358 -22.47 22.62 16.66
C ILE A 358 -22.13 21.13 16.81
N ASN A 359 -22.95 20.33 17.48
CA ASN A 359 -22.57 18.93 17.76
C ASN A 359 -22.56 18.04 16.49
N ILE A 360 -21.49 17.25 16.31
CA ILE A 360 -21.34 16.27 15.23
C ILE A 360 -21.11 14.89 15.85
N ASP A 361 -22.12 14.03 15.71
CA ASP A 361 -22.14 12.70 16.31
C ASP A 361 -21.65 11.60 15.36
N LYS A 362 -21.66 11.88 14.05
CA LYS A 362 -21.22 10.95 13.00
C LYS A 362 -20.18 11.59 12.11
N TYR A 363 -19.12 10.84 11.80
CA TYR A 363 -18.03 11.30 10.94
C TYR A 363 -18.02 10.52 9.62
N PRO A 364 -17.58 11.13 8.50
CA PRO A 364 -17.39 10.42 7.25
C PRO A 364 -16.38 9.27 7.38
N ASP A 365 -16.62 8.16 6.69
CA ASP A 365 -15.77 6.96 6.64
C ASP A 365 -14.30 7.26 6.30
N PHE A 366 -14.06 8.21 5.38
CA PHE A 366 -12.71 8.61 4.99
C PHE A 366 -11.90 9.29 6.11
N MET A 367 -12.52 9.68 7.21
CA MET A 367 -11.83 10.26 8.38
C MET A 367 -11.34 9.20 9.37
N GLU A 368 -11.72 7.93 9.23
CA GLU A 368 -11.26 6.81 10.07
C GLU A 368 -11.37 7.08 11.59
N ASN A 369 -12.45 7.73 12.03
CA ASN A 369 -12.61 8.11 13.43
C ASN A 369 -12.77 6.86 14.31
N LYS A 370 -11.84 6.63 15.25
CA LYS A 370 -11.81 5.45 16.13
C LYS A 370 -12.84 5.50 17.27
N TYR A 371 -13.36 6.69 17.61
CA TYR A 371 -14.15 6.91 18.83
C TYR A 371 -15.63 7.19 18.56
N LYS A 372 -15.97 7.69 17.37
CA LYS A 372 -17.35 8.05 16.99
C LYS A 372 -17.85 7.19 15.83
N HIS A 373 -19.17 7.08 15.73
CA HIS A 373 -19.79 6.36 14.61
C HIS A 373 -19.39 6.98 13.27
N SER A 374 -19.08 6.11 12.31
CA SER A 374 -18.76 6.52 10.94
C SER A 374 -19.91 6.21 9.98
N PHE A 375 -20.10 7.02 8.95
CA PHE A 375 -21.05 6.78 7.86
C PHE A 375 -20.34 6.75 6.51
N GLU A 376 -20.84 5.97 5.55
CA GLU A 376 -20.28 5.94 4.21
C GLU A 376 -20.56 7.28 3.50
N SER A 377 -19.50 8.03 3.18
CA SER A 377 -19.66 9.28 2.45
C SER A 377 -19.86 9.02 0.95
N HIS A 378 -20.89 9.64 0.37
CA HIS A 378 -21.13 9.67 -1.07
C HIS A 378 -20.48 10.89 -1.76
N SER A 379 -19.70 11.70 -1.04
CA SER A 379 -18.87 12.78 -1.62
C SER A 379 -17.79 12.22 -2.54
N SER A 380 -17.17 13.09 -3.35
CA SER A 380 -16.01 12.71 -4.16
C SER A 380 -14.90 12.07 -3.32
N ILE A 381 -14.65 12.63 -2.12
CA ILE A 381 -13.62 12.17 -1.19
C ILE A 381 -13.92 10.76 -0.68
N GLY A 382 -15.17 10.48 -0.31
CA GLY A 382 -15.56 9.14 0.16
C GLY A 382 -15.34 8.05 -0.89
N ILE A 383 -15.78 8.30 -2.13
CA ILE A 383 -15.58 7.38 -3.27
C ILE A 383 -14.08 7.16 -3.50
N MET A 384 -13.32 8.24 -3.53
CA MET A 384 -11.88 8.21 -3.75
C MET A 384 -11.11 7.47 -2.64
N TYR A 385 -11.47 7.71 -1.38
CA TYR A 385 -10.89 7.05 -0.21
C TYR A 385 -11.07 5.54 -0.29
N ARG A 386 -12.28 5.05 -0.53
CA ARG A 386 -12.56 3.60 -0.58
C ARG A 386 -11.76 2.91 -1.69
N GLN A 387 -11.64 3.54 -2.87
CA GLN A 387 -10.81 3.02 -3.97
C GLN A 387 -9.31 2.94 -3.65
N VAL A 388 -8.77 3.90 -2.89
CA VAL A 388 -7.35 3.92 -2.54
C VAL A 388 -7.06 3.02 -1.35
N LYS A 389 -7.97 2.95 -0.37
CA LYS A 389 -7.83 2.14 0.85
C LYS A 389 -7.52 0.68 0.52
N GLU A 390 -8.29 0.07 -0.37
CA GLU A 390 -8.08 -1.34 -0.75
C GLU A 390 -6.69 -1.56 -1.35
N VAL A 391 -6.25 -0.68 -2.26
CA VAL A 391 -4.92 -0.77 -2.89
C VAL A 391 -3.82 -0.57 -1.86
N TRP A 392 -3.98 0.40 -0.97
CA TRP A 392 -3.00 0.72 0.07
C TRP A 392 -2.85 -0.43 1.08
N GLU A 393 -3.94 -1.06 1.51
CA GLU A 393 -3.92 -2.23 2.40
C GLU A 393 -3.21 -3.44 1.75
N ILE A 394 -3.48 -3.71 0.46
CA ILE A 394 -2.79 -4.75 -0.30
C ILE A 394 -1.29 -4.45 -0.41
N HIS A 395 -0.93 -3.22 -0.77
CA HIS A 395 0.47 -2.80 -0.92
C HIS A 395 1.23 -2.88 0.41
N SER A 396 0.62 -2.42 1.50
CA SER A 396 1.24 -2.45 2.84
C SER A 396 1.49 -3.90 3.29
N THR A 397 0.51 -4.78 3.11
CA THR A 397 0.66 -6.22 3.42
C THR A 397 1.76 -6.91 2.59
N TYR A 398 1.99 -6.45 1.36
CA TYR A 398 3.01 -7.01 0.47
C TYR A 398 4.42 -6.50 0.79
N GLN A 399 4.55 -5.21 1.14
CA GLN A 399 5.83 -4.61 1.51
C GLN A 399 6.42 -5.28 2.76
N ASP A 400 5.61 -5.54 3.79
CA ASP A 400 6.08 -6.15 5.03
C ASP A 400 6.66 -7.57 4.80
N LYS A 401 6.20 -8.28 3.77
CA LYS A 401 6.70 -9.63 3.40
C LYS A 401 7.96 -9.61 2.55
N LEU A 402 8.29 -8.49 1.91
CA LEU A 402 9.45 -8.38 1.02
C LEU A 402 10.74 -8.15 1.78
N TYR A 403 10.68 -7.52 2.96
CA TYR A 403 11.83 -7.40 3.85
C TYR A 403 12.36 -8.77 4.31
N ASP A 404 11.54 -9.81 4.26
CA ASP A 404 11.91 -11.19 4.64
C ASP A 404 12.41 -12.05 3.45
N GLN A 405 12.42 -11.52 2.22
CA GLN A 405 12.90 -12.29 1.06
C GLN A 405 14.43 -12.35 1.00
N LYS A 406 14.95 -13.54 0.68
CA LYS A 406 16.39 -13.75 0.47
C LYS A 406 16.88 -12.91 -0.71
N ILE A 407 17.77 -11.97 -0.44
CA ILE A 407 18.41 -11.13 -1.45
C ILE A 407 19.39 -11.98 -2.26
N ASN A 408 19.24 -11.98 -3.58
CA ASN A 408 20.15 -12.65 -4.50
C ASN A 408 21.14 -11.63 -5.06
N ILE A 409 22.43 -11.98 -5.06
CA ILE A 409 23.48 -11.17 -5.65
C ILE A 409 23.35 -11.27 -7.18
N ASN A 410 23.21 -10.13 -7.86
CA ASN A 410 23.20 -10.12 -9.31
C ASN A 410 24.64 -10.17 -9.84
N ALA A 411 24.98 -11.26 -10.53
CA ALA A 411 26.28 -11.51 -11.12
C ALA A 411 26.68 -10.47 -12.19
N ASP A 412 25.73 -9.76 -12.78
CA ASP A 412 26.00 -8.69 -13.75
C ASP A 412 26.80 -7.54 -13.12
N PHE A 413 26.70 -7.33 -11.81
CA PHE A 413 27.49 -6.33 -11.10
C PHE A 413 28.84 -6.84 -10.60
N LEU A 414 29.17 -8.12 -10.81
CA LEU A 414 30.42 -8.73 -10.37
C LEU A 414 31.45 -8.80 -11.50
N ILE A 415 32.66 -8.27 -11.30
CA ILE A 415 33.73 -8.33 -12.32
C ILE A 415 34.91 -9.16 -11.83
N GLN A 416 35.61 -9.83 -12.75
CA GLN A 416 36.73 -10.69 -12.40
C GLN A 416 37.83 -9.90 -11.68
N GLY A 417 38.27 -10.39 -10.51
CA GLY A 417 39.29 -9.72 -9.69
C GLY A 417 38.71 -8.85 -8.56
N TYR A 418 37.39 -8.79 -8.39
CA TYR A 418 36.78 -8.13 -7.24
C TYR A 418 37.15 -8.81 -5.90
N GLU A 419 37.49 -10.09 -5.94
CA GLU A 419 37.78 -10.90 -4.76
C GLU A 419 38.98 -10.37 -3.95
N THR A 420 39.94 -9.73 -4.62
CA THR A 420 41.12 -9.15 -3.96
C THR A 420 40.77 -7.96 -3.07
N TYR A 421 39.63 -7.31 -3.29
CA TYR A 421 39.18 -6.12 -2.57
C TYR A 421 38.09 -6.41 -1.53
N ILE A 422 37.71 -7.68 -1.34
CA ILE A 422 36.66 -8.07 -0.38
C ILE A 422 37.02 -7.66 1.06
N HIS A 423 38.27 -7.84 1.47
CA HIS A 423 38.68 -7.51 2.85
C HIS A 423 38.64 -5.99 3.12
N GLU A 424 39.08 -5.18 2.15
CA GLU A 424 38.96 -3.72 2.20
C GLU A 424 37.47 -3.31 2.25
N ALA A 425 36.65 -3.88 1.37
CA ALA A 425 35.22 -3.61 1.30
C ALA A 425 34.49 -3.97 2.61
N GLU A 426 34.90 -5.04 3.29
CA GLU A 426 34.31 -5.47 4.56
C GLU A 426 34.58 -4.48 5.71
N ASN A 427 35.79 -3.89 5.75
CA ASN A 427 36.13 -2.86 6.73
C ASN A 427 35.31 -1.57 6.50
N GLU A 428 35.21 -1.12 5.25
CA GLU A 428 34.41 0.06 4.88
C GLU A 428 32.91 -0.18 5.09
N TYR A 429 32.42 -1.40 4.83
CA TYR A 429 31.03 -1.77 5.09
C TYR A 429 30.69 -1.74 6.58
N GLN A 430 31.59 -2.21 7.45
CA GLN A 430 31.39 -2.14 8.90
C GLN A 430 31.34 -0.69 9.39
N TYR A 431 32.22 0.16 8.88
CA TYR A 431 32.21 1.60 9.19
C TYR A 431 30.89 2.26 8.77
N TYR A 432 30.48 2.05 7.52
CA TYR A 432 29.25 2.60 6.98
C TYR A 432 28.01 2.10 7.73
N THR A 433 27.94 0.80 8.01
CA THR A 433 26.82 0.19 8.76
C THR A 433 26.72 0.75 10.17
N SER A 434 27.84 0.95 10.86
CA SER A 434 27.87 1.58 12.18
C SER A 434 27.29 3.00 12.14
N ARG A 435 27.73 3.82 11.16
CA ARG A 435 27.25 5.20 11.00
C ARG A 435 25.77 5.26 10.63
N ILE A 436 25.29 4.42 9.71
CA ILE A 436 23.87 4.32 9.36
C ILE A 436 23.04 3.95 10.58
N ASN A 437 23.44 2.92 11.33
CA ASN A 437 22.72 2.52 12.54
C ASN A 437 22.69 3.62 13.60
N THR A 438 23.75 4.42 13.74
CA THR A 438 23.73 5.60 14.61
C THR A 438 22.67 6.60 14.15
N ILE A 439 22.63 6.96 12.86
CA ILE A 439 21.62 7.89 12.33
C ILE A 439 20.20 7.33 12.55
N LEU A 440 19.96 6.06 12.22
CA LEU A 440 18.66 5.41 12.41
C LEU A 440 18.21 5.45 13.89
N LEU A 441 19.11 5.18 14.83
CA LEU A 441 18.81 5.23 16.27
C LEU A 441 18.58 6.66 16.77
N THR A 442 19.41 7.62 16.35
CA THR A 442 19.29 9.03 16.76
C THR A 442 17.95 9.64 16.33
N TYR A 443 17.50 9.31 15.13
CA TYR A 443 16.26 9.84 14.55
C TYR A 443 15.06 8.90 14.67
N ASN A 444 15.25 7.72 15.30
CA ASN A 444 14.26 6.65 15.48
C ASN A 444 13.55 6.29 14.16
N LEU A 445 14.36 5.90 13.18
CA LEU A 445 13.95 5.36 11.88
C LEU A 445 14.17 3.84 11.87
N GLU A 446 13.30 3.09 11.22
CA GLU A 446 13.32 1.62 11.28
C GLU A 446 14.37 1.00 10.35
N ASN A 447 14.63 1.62 9.20
CA ASN A 447 15.49 1.05 8.16
C ASN A 447 16.11 2.14 7.26
N GLU A 448 17.11 1.74 6.46
CA GLU A 448 17.81 2.66 5.55
C GLU A 448 16.89 3.30 4.50
N TYR A 449 15.81 2.63 4.09
CA TYR A 449 14.92 3.13 3.06
C TYR A 449 14.11 4.32 3.57
N GLU A 450 13.72 4.32 4.84
CA GLU A 450 13.08 5.48 5.50
C GLU A 450 14.02 6.68 5.54
N LEU A 451 15.28 6.45 5.93
CA LEU A 451 16.31 7.48 5.94
C LEU A 451 16.54 8.08 4.56
N ILE A 452 16.61 7.24 3.51
CA ILE A 452 16.94 7.68 2.14
C ILE A 452 15.77 8.38 1.45
N THR A 453 14.55 7.91 1.69
CA THR A 453 13.33 8.47 1.06
C THR A 453 12.69 9.60 1.88
N GLY A 454 13.06 9.73 3.16
CA GLY A 454 12.37 10.60 4.11
C GLY A 454 10.92 10.18 4.42
N CYS A 455 10.55 8.93 4.13
CA CYS A 455 9.22 8.38 4.34
C CYS A 455 9.20 7.46 5.58
N HIS A 456 8.04 7.32 6.24
CA HIS A 456 7.89 6.46 7.44
C HIS A 456 7.00 5.24 7.15
N SER A 457 7.33 4.07 7.71
CA SER A 457 6.57 2.83 7.59
C SER A 457 5.30 2.79 8.47
N CYS A 458 5.33 3.46 9.64
CA CYS A 458 4.36 3.33 10.72
C CYS A 458 3.45 4.56 10.93
N ILE A 459 2.22 4.30 11.41
CA ILE A 459 1.10 5.27 11.47
C ILE A 459 1.14 6.16 12.72
N GLU A 460 1.73 5.69 13.82
CA GLU A 460 1.61 6.34 15.13
C GLU A 460 2.69 7.39 15.41
N GLU A 461 3.73 7.48 14.56
CA GLU A 461 4.90 8.34 14.78
C GLU A 461 4.98 9.60 13.89
N GLU A 462 3.98 9.87 13.04
CA GLU A 462 3.92 11.09 12.21
C GLU A 462 3.90 12.42 13.00
N LYS A 463 3.83 12.35 14.35
CA LYS A 463 4.03 13.50 15.23
C LYS A 463 5.51 13.85 15.47
N LYS A 464 6.47 13.11 14.90
CA LYS A 464 7.88 13.50 14.91
C LYS A 464 8.10 14.67 13.95
N ASN A 465 8.84 15.67 14.44
CA ASN A 465 9.16 16.90 13.73
C ASN A 465 9.69 16.60 12.32
N ASN A 466 9.05 17.10 11.26
CA ASN A 466 9.59 16.98 9.89
C ASN A 466 11.05 17.46 9.81
N ASP A 467 11.41 18.45 10.63
CA ASP A 467 12.77 18.98 10.78
C ASP A 467 13.81 17.91 11.15
N SER A 468 13.43 16.89 11.95
CA SER A 468 14.37 15.83 12.34
C SER A 468 14.67 14.89 11.19
N VAL A 469 13.71 14.65 10.30
CA VAL A 469 13.88 13.78 9.12
C VAL A 469 14.75 14.45 8.07
N GLU A 470 14.55 15.75 7.83
CA GLU A 470 15.37 16.52 6.90
C GLU A 470 16.84 16.60 7.38
N THR A 471 17.04 16.76 8.69
CA THR A 471 18.38 16.72 9.30
C THR A 471 19.02 15.33 9.14
N ALA A 472 18.27 14.25 9.39
CA ALA A 472 18.76 12.88 9.19
C ALA A 472 19.19 12.64 7.73
N LEU A 473 18.38 13.09 6.77
CA LEU A 473 18.67 12.99 5.34
C LEU A 473 19.92 13.79 4.94
N LEU A 474 20.14 14.95 5.56
CA LEU A 474 21.36 15.74 5.36
C LEU A 474 22.60 15.01 5.89
N GLU A 475 22.52 14.44 7.09
CA GLU A 475 23.60 13.60 7.65
C GLU A 475 23.91 12.39 6.77
N PHE A 476 22.87 11.74 6.23
CA PHE A 476 23.04 10.65 5.28
C PHE A 476 23.78 11.09 4.02
N ARG A 477 23.43 12.25 3.44
CA ARG A 477 24.15 12.80 2.27
C ARG A 477 25.61 13.09 2.58
N TYR A 478 25.91 13.63 3.76
CA TYR A 478 27.28 13.85 4.21
C TYR A 478 28.05 12.53 4.32
N LEU A 479 27.43 11.49 4.89
CA LEU A 479 28.03 10.14 4.97
C LEU A 479 28.32 9.55 3.59
N VAL A 480 27.38 9.67 2.63
CA VAL A 480 27.60 9.21 1.25
C VAL A 480 28.81 9.93 0.62
N GLN A 481 28.94 11.23 0.85
CA GLN A 481 30.07 12.02 0.34
C GLN A 481 31.39 11.65 1.03
N GLU A 482 31.37 11.38 2.34
CA GLU A 482 32.51 10.88 3.09
C GLU A 482 33.00 9.54 2.50
N MET A 483 32.09 8.60 2.27
CA MET A 483 32.42 7.29 1.70
C MET A 483 32.98 7.39 0.27
N ARG A 484 32.44 8.29 -0.57
CA ARG A 484 32.99 8.56 -1.90
C ARG A 484 34.43 9.10 -1.83
N THR A 485 34.71 9.94 -0.83
CA THR A 485 36.05 10.48 -0.60
C THR A 485 37.01 9.40 -0.14
N ARG A 486 36.58 8.53 0.79
CA ARG A 486 37.36 7.36 1.23
C ARG A 486 37.67 6.41 0.09
N PHE A 487 36.70 6.14 -0.79
CA PHE A 487 36.90 5.34 -2.00
C PHE A 487 37.98 5.94 -2.94
N ALA A 488 37.99 7.27 -3.09
CA ALA A 488 38.88 7.98 -4.00
C ALA A 488 40.31 8.21 -3.46
N ASN A 489 40.57 7.98 -2.17
CA ASN A 489 41.90 8.19 -1.57
C ASN A 489 42.97 7.23 -2.08
N ASP A 490 42.59 6.19 -2.84
CA ASP A 490 43.51 5.23 -3.44
C ASP A 490 43.75 5.57 -4.92
N LYS A 491 45.00 5.89 -5.29
CA LYS A 491 45.44 6.18 -6.68
C LYS A 491 45.47 4.91 -7.55
N SER A 492 44.33 4.24 -7.62
CA SER A 492 44.11 3.01 -8.36
C SER A 492 43.62 3.32 -9.78
N ASP A 493 44.04 2.50 -10.75
CA ASP A 493 43.59 2.63 -12.14
C ASP A 493 42.08 2.34 -12.30
N ASP A 494 41.53 2.70 -13.47
CA ASP A 494 40.09 2.57 -13.74
C ASP A 494 39.58 1.12 -13.57
N ALA A 495 40.42 0.11 -13.86
CA ALA A 495 40.05 -1.30 -13.72
C ALA A 495 39.96 -1.71 -12.24
N ALA A 496 40.93 -1.30 -11.43
CA ALA A 496 40.94 -1.53 -9.99
C ALA A 496 39.77 -0.84 -9.29
N GLN A 497 39.39 0.37 -9.72
CA GLN A 497 38.20 1.06 -9.20
C GLN A 497 36.90 0.29 -9.47
N LEU A 498 36.75 -0.30 -10.67
CA LEU A 498 35.59 -1.13 -10.98
C LEU A 498 35.57 -2.42 -10.11
N CYS A 499 36.74 -3.03 -9.85
CA CYS A 499 36.85 -4.22 -9.00
C CYS A 499 36.47 -3.89 -7.55
N LYS A 500 36.93 -2.74 -7.04
CA LYS A 500 36.55 -2.23 -5.72
C LYS A 500 35.05 -1.97 -5.60
N ALA A 501 34.44 -1.29 -6.58
CA ALA A 501 33.01 -1.02 -6.59
C ALA A 501 32.18 -2.32 -6.62
N SER A 502 32.62 -3.31 -7.42
CA SER A 502 32.06 -4.65 -7.45
C SER A 502 32.18 -5.37 -6.09
N ALA A 503 33.29 -5.21 -5.37
CA ALA A 503 33.49 -5.79 -4.05
C ALA A 503 32.57 -5.15 -2.98
N TRP A 504 32.37 -3.82 -3.05
CA TRP A 504 31.42 -3.11 -2.19
C TRP A 504 29.98 -3.59 -2.40
N TYR A 505 29.56 -3.75 -3.67
CA TYR A 505 28.26 -4.34 -4.00
C TYR A 505 28.13 -5.77 -3.45
N TYR A 506 29.14 -6.61 -3.66
CA TYR A 506 29.12 -8.00 -3.18
C TYR A 506 28.94 -8.10 -1.66
N ILE A 507 29.72 -7.34 -0.87
CA ILE A 507 29.64 -7.36 0.60
C ILE A 507 28.25 -6.91 1.08
N ALA A 508 27.72 -5.82 0.52
CA ALA A 508 26.40 -5.32 0.90
C ALA A 508 25.30 -6.37 0.69
N TYR A 509 25.29 -7.02 -0.49
CA TYR A 509 24.26 -8.00 -0.84
C TYR A 509 24.49 -9.37 -0.21
N LYS A 510 25.74 -9.72 0.12
CA LYS A 510 26.07 -10.91 0.91
C LYS A 510 25.59 -10.76 2.35
N SER A 511 25.76 -9.58 2.95
CA SER A 511 25.28 -9.31 4.31
C SER A 511 23.77 -9.16 4.36
N GLY A 512 23.15 -8.56 3.35
CA GLY A 512 21.71 -8.38 3.24
C GLY A 512 21.08 -7.39 4.22
N THR A 513 21.89 -6.61 4.96
CA THR A 513 21.38 -5.67 5.99
C THR A 513 21.29 -4.24 5.48
N ILE A 514 22.37 -3.67 4.96
CA ILE A 514 22.43 -2.28 4.45
C ILE A 514 22.86 -2.30 2.98
N LEU A 515 21.90 -2.26 2.06
CA LEU A 515 22.14 -2.38 0.62
C LEU A 515 22.60 -1.06 -0.02
N SER A 516 22.29 0.09 0.59
CA SER A 516 22.69 1.41 0.06
C SER A 516 24.19 1.55 -0.13
N PHE A 517 25.00 0.81 0.64
CA PHE A 517 26.47 0.79 0.52
C PHE A 517 26.92 0.41 -0.88
N GLY A 518 26.31 -0.60 -1.49
CA GLY A 518 26.64 -1.06 -2.85
C GLY A 518 26.38 -0.02 -3.94
N TRP A 519 25.59 1.01 -3.65
CA TRP A 519 25.18 2.05 -4.60
C TRP A 519 25.83 3.42 -4.35
N ILE A 520 26.74 3.53 -3.36
CA ILE A 520 27.50 4.76 -3.10
C ILE A 520 28.24 5.21 -4.37
N MET A 521 28.85 4.24 -5.06
CA MET A 521 29.56 4.41 -6.33
C MET A 521 28.66 4.06 -7.55
N ASN A 522 27.39 4.51 -7.55
CA ASN A 522 26.39 4.21 -8.60
C ASN A 522 26.87 4.49 -10.04
N ARG A 523 27.75 5.47 -10.24
CA ARG A 523 28.34 5.78 -11.56
C ARG A 523 29.24 4.65 -12.07
N LEU A 524 30.10 4.10 -11.21
CA LEU A 524 30.96 2.96 -11.55
C LEU A 524 30.14 1.68 -11.75
N MET A 525 29.11 1.46 -10.92
CA MET A 525 28.19 0.32 -11.11
C MET A 525 27.45 0.39 -12.46
N SER A 526 27.09 1.60 -12.90
CA SER A 526 26.50 1.82 -14.23
C SER A 526 27.49 1.50 -15.34
N ASP A 527 28.78 1.80 -15.15
CA ASP A 527 29.84 1.51 -16.12
C ASP A 527 30.11 0.00 -16.23
N ILE A 528 30.06 -0.75 -15.12
CA ILE A 528 30.18 -2.22 -15.12
C ILE A 528 29.12 -2.87 -16.02
N ILE A 529 27.85 -2.47 -15.87
CA ILE A 529 26.76 -3.01 -16.70
C ILE A 529 26.93 -2.61 -18.16
N LYS A 530 27.31 -1.36 -18.42
CA LYS A 530 27.54 -0.86 -19.77
C LYS A 530 28.68 -1.60 -20.48
N GLN A 531 29.74 -1.98 -19.76
CA GLN A 531 30.84 -2.78 -20.28
C GLN A 531 30.41 -4.21 -20.64
N LYS A 532 29.55 -4.83 -19.82
CA LYS A 532 29.02 -6.19 -20.08
C LYS A 532 28.00 -6.23 -21.22
N GLN A 533 27.34 -5.12 -21.52
CA GLN A 533 26.42 -5.01 -22.66
C GLN A 533 27.11 -4.78 -24.02
N ILE A 534 28.45 -4.78 -24.08
CA ILE A 534 29.20 -4.78 -25.34
C ILE A 534 29.98 -6.11 -25.41
N PRO A 535 29.41 -7.13 -26.11
CA PRO A 535 29.82 -7.35 -27.50
C PRO A 535 28.68 -7.74 -28.48
N GLN A 536 28.88 -7.31 -29.73
CA GLN A 536 28.34 -7.77 -31.02
C GLN A 536 27.31 -8.92 -31.00
N GLU A 537 26.00 -8.61 -31.07
CA GLU A 537 25.00 -9.33 -31.91
C GLU A 537 23.55 -8.82 -31.76
N GLU A 538 23.20 -8.03 -30.74
CA GLU A 538 21.80 -7.63 -30.51
C GLU A 538 21.36 -6.30 -31.15
N HIS A 539 21.84 -6.01 -32.36
CA HIS A 539 21.23 -4.98 -33.23
C HIS A 539 20.39 -5.58 -34.38
N GLN A 540 20.26 -6.91 -34.44
CA GLN A 540 19.48 -7.60 -35.48
C GLN A 540 18.04 -7.98 -35.08
N ALA A 541 17.66 -7.92 -33.81
CA ALA A 541 16.32 -8.35 -33.39
C ALA A 541 15.18 -7.34 -33.65
N LEU A 542 15.50 -6.09 -34.04
CA LEU A 542 14.50 -5.05 -34.34
C LEU A 542 14.35 -4.70 -35.84
N LYS A 543 14.87 -5.53 -36.76
CA LYS A 543 14.62 -5.40 -38.22
C LYS A 543 14.20 -6.71 -38.87
N ARG A 544 12.98 -7.18 -38.64
CA ARG A 544 12.26 -8.07 -39.57
C ARG A 544 10.76 -7.78 -39.58
N ILE A 545 10.39 -6.69 -40.25
CA ILE A 545 9.08 -6.63 -40.91
C ILE A 545 9.35 -6.86 -42.40
N ASP A 546 9.20 -8.11 -42.85
CA ASP A 546 9.45 -8.50 -44.25
C ASP A 546 8.23 -8.29 -45.16
N GLN A 547 7.07 -7.94 -44.57
CA GLN A 547 5.80 -7.77 -45.27
C GLN A 547 5.07 -6.51 -44.80
N LEU A 548 4.54 -5.73 -45.75
CA LEU A 548 3.74 -4.52 -45.53
C LEU A 548 2.30 -4.80 -45.99
N LEU A 549 1.32 -4.33 -45.22
CA LEU A 549 -0.10 -4.33 -45.59
C LEU A 549 -0.54 -2.89 -45.83
N PHE A 550 -1.02 -2.58 -47.03
CA PHE A 550 -1.47 -1.24 -47.41
C PHE A 550 -2.63 -1.36 -48.42
N ASP A 551 -3.72 -0.64 -48.18
CA ASP A 551 -4.92 -0.58 -49.03
C ASP A 551 -5.56 -1.95 -49.38
N GLY A 552 -5.60 -2.89 -48.44
CA GLY A 552 -6.17 -4.23 -48.65
C GLY A 552 -5.26 -5.22 -49.41
N PHE A 553 -4.04 -4.81 -49.77
CA PHE A 553 -3.07 -5.62 -50.50
C PHE A 553 -1.81 -5.93 -49.68
N ARG A 554 -1.17 -7.06 -49.99
CA ARG A 554 0.04 -7.54 -49.29
C ARG A 554 1.28 -7.31 -50.14
N TYR A 555 2.28 -6.67 -49.56
CA TYR A 555 3.56 -6.39 -50.19
C TYR A 555 4.71 -7.07 -49.46
N ARG A 556 5.73 -7.51 -50.19
CA ARG A 556 7.02 -7.99 -49.71
C ARG A 556 8.10 -6.97 -50.05
N ARG A 557 9.12 -6.90 -49.22
CA ARG A 557 10.23 -5.95 -49.41
C ARG A 557 10.98 -6.21 -50.73
N ALA A 558 11.26 -5.15 -51.49
CA ALA A 558 11.90 -5.27 -52.81
C ALA A 558 13.43 -5.18 -52.76
N ASN A 559 14.03 -4.38 -51.86
CA ASN A 559 15.49 -4.22 -51.68
C ASN A 559 15.90 -4.00 -50.20
N ASN A 560 17.15 -4.32 -49.87
CA ASN A 560 17.70 -4.22 -48.51
C ASN A 560 18.06 -2.78 -48.08
N SER A 561 18.38 -1.89 -49.02
CA SER A 561 18.58 -0.45 -48.80
C SER A 561 17.28 0.33 -49.05
N GLN A 562 16.44 0.40 -48.01
CA GLN A 562 15.23 1.20 -47.75
C GLN A 562 14.25 1.64 -48.88
N VAL A 563 12.98 1.74 -48.47
CA VAL A 563 11.85 2.53 -49.04
C VAL A 563 10.85 1.80 -49.98
N THR A 564 11.18 0.76 -50.75
CA THR A 564 10.21 0.15 -51.74
C THR A 564 9.70 -1.28 -51.44
N TRP A 565 8.40 -1.50 -51.67
CA TRP A 565 7.64 -2.74 -51.43
C TRP A 565 6.90 -3.22 -52.70
N ARG A 566 6.82 -4.53 -52.95
CA ARG A 566 6.15 -5.15 -54.14
C ARG A 566 5.05 -6.14 -53.75
N CYS A 567 3.96 -6.22 -54.50
CA CYS A 567 2.87 -7.16 -54.22
C CYS A 567 3.37 -8.63 -54.16
N VAL A 568 2.75 -9.43 -53.28
CA VAL A 568 3.12 -10.84 -53.06
C VAL A 568 2.52 -11.79 -54.11
N ARG A 569 1.45 -11.40 -54.85
CA ARG A 569 0.93 -12.23 -55.94
C ARG A 569 1.88 -12.24 -57.13
N ASN A 570 2.20 -13.44 -57.61
CA ASN A 570 2.95 -13.61 -58.85
C ASN A 570 2.13 -13.01 -60.01
N ASN A 571 2.80 -12.24 -60.87
CA ASN A 571 2.20 -11.45 -61.97
C ASN A 571 1.39 -10.20 -61.58
N CYS A 572 1.51 -9.68 -60.36
CA CYS A 572 0.96 -8.36 -59.99
C CYS A 572 2.06 -7.28 -59.96
N ALA A 573 1.80 -6.12 -60.56
CA ALA A 573 2.75 -5.00 -60.68
C ALA A 573 2.69 -3.99 -59.52
N GLY A 574 1.75 -4.16 -58.58
CA GLY A 574 1.51 -3.22 -57.48
C GLY A 574 2.73 -3.02 -56.59
N ARG A 575 3.08 -1.75 -56.32
CA ARG A 575 4.24 -1.34 -55.52
C ARG A 575 3.91 -0.14 -54.65
N VAL A 576 4.55 -0.04 -53.48
CA VAL A 576 4.38 1.05 -52.50
C VAL A 576 5.74 1.51 -51.98
N THR A 577 5.86 2.79 -51.70
CA THR A 577 7.08 3.41 -51.15
C THR A 577 6.82 4.06 -49.80
N SER A 578 7.69 3.86 -48.81
CA SER A 578 7.55 4.41 -47.44
C SER A 578 8.61 5.48 -47.13
N ARG A 579 8.26 6.77 -47.13
CA ARG A 579 9.14 7.89 -46.71
C ARG A 579 8.52 8.59 -45.51
N ASP A 580 9.29 8.75 -44.42
CA ASP A 580 9.01 9.64 -43.28
C ASP A 580 7.52 9.72 -42.89
N VAL A 581 6.92 8.56 -42.61
CA VAL A 581 5.55 8.34 -42.08
C VAL A 581 4.41 8.32 -43.14
N GLU A 582 4.68 8.51 -44.43
CA GLU A 582 3.67 8.37 -45.51
C GLU A 582 3.96 7.21 -46.49
N TYR A 583 2.88 6.57 -46.98
CA TYR A 583 2.93 5.50 -47.99
C TYR A 583 2.37 6.00 -49.32
N ILE A 584 3.20 5.95 -50.37
CA ILE A 584 2.82 6.41 -51.72
C ILE A 584 2.66 5.20 -52.64
N HIS A 585 1.49 5.08 -53.27
CA HIS A 585 1.22 4.08 -54.31
C HIS A 585 2.04 4.38 -55.56
N LEU A 586 2.79 3.39 -56.06
CA LEU A 586 3.57 3.53 -57.29
C LEU A 586 2.85 2.94 -58.52
N ASN A 587 2.12 1.83 -58.33
CA ASN A 587 1.38 1.12 -59.39
C ASN A 587 0.12 0.46 -58.83
N ASP A 588 -0.90 0.28 -59.68
CA ASP A 588 -2.16 -0.39 -59.35
C ASP A 588 -2.07 -1.92 -59.39
N HIS A 589 -3.03 -2.60 -58.72
CA HIS A 589 -3.14 -4.06 -58.69
C HIS A 589 -4.03 -4.58 -59.82
N ASN A 590 -3.70 -5.74 -60.36
CA ASN A 590 -4.51 -6.44 -61.37
C ASN A 590 -5.44 -7.51 -60.79
N HIS A 591 -5.72 -7.43 -59.49
CA HIS A 591 -6.59 -8.37 -58.81
C HIS A 591 -7.40 -7.71 -57.68
N ALA A 592 -8.57 -8.25 -57.38
CA ALA A 592 -9.36 -7.83 -56.24
C ALA A 592 -8.69 -8.22 -54.90
N PRO A 593 -8.94 -7.48 -53.81
CA PRO A 593 -8.59 -7.89 -52.45
C PRO A 593 -9.35 -9.17 -52.07
N ASN A 594 -8.77 -10.04 -51.21
CA ASN A 594 -9.44 -11.23 -50.67
C ASN A 594 -9.67 -11.05 -49.15
N PRO A 595 -10.83 -10.52 -48.73
CA PRO A 595 -11.08 -10.17 -47.33
C PRO A 595 -11.23 -11.39 -46.42
N ASP A 596 -11.85 -12.48 -46.87
CA ASP A 596 -12.14 -13.65 -46.02
C ASP A 596 -10.88 -14.35 -45.50
N GLU A 597 -9.87 -14.50 -46.36
CA GLU A 597 -8.58 -15.07 -45.96
C GLU A 597 -7.81 -14.13 -45.01
N LEU A 598 -8.05 -12.83 -45.16
CA LEU A 598 -7.43 -11.76 -44.38
C LEU A 598 -8.03 -11.70 -42.97
N ILE A 599 -9.36 -11.78 -42.87
CA ILE A 599 -10.12 -11.86 -41.61
C ILE A 599 -9.76 -13.12 -40.85
N SER A 600 -9.72 -14.28 -41.52
CA SER A 600 -9.36 -15.56 -40.88
C SER A 600 -7.93 -15.55 -40.30
N LYS A 601 -6.97 -14.94 -41.03
CA LYS A 601 -5.58 -14.81 -40.56
C LYS A 601 -5.42 -13.75 -39.46
N GLN A 602 -6.12 -12.62 -39.54
CA GLN A 602 -6.12 -11.62 -38.48
C GLN A 602 -6.73 -12.19 -37.20
N PHE A 603 -7.89 -12.84 -37.30
CA PHE A 603 -8.57 -13.52 -36.18
C PHE A 603 -7.62 -14.53 -35.50
N LYS A 604 -6.96 -15.38 -36.29
CA LYS A 604 -6.00 -16.36 -35.76
C LYS A 604 -4.75 -15.71 -35.16
N SER A 605 -4.23 -14.64 -35.77
CA SER A 605 -3.07 -13.90 -35.24
C SER A 605 -3.38 -13.22 -33.91
N ILE A 606 -4.58 -12.66 -33.75
CA ILE A 606 -5.02 -12.03 -32.49
C ILE A 606 -5.13 -13.07 -31.39
N ILE A 607 -5.75 -14.22 -31.69
CA ILE A 607 -5.87 -15.33 -30.75
C ILE A 607 -4.49 -15.87 -30.37
N ASP A 608 -3.61 -16.13 -31.34
CA ASP A 608 -2.29 -16.68 -31.09
C ASP A 608 -1.43 -15.72 -30.27
N LYS A 609 -1.40 -14.43 -30.62
CA LYS A 609 -0.64 -13.41 -29.87
C LYS A 609 -1.16 -13.28 -28.45
N ARG A 610 -2.49 -13.25 -28.24
CA ARG A 610 -3.09 -13.19 -26.91
C ARG A 610 -2.91 -14.49 -26.13
N ALA A 611 -2.92 -15.65 -26.79
CA ALA A 611 -2.64 -16.93 -26.13
C ALA A 611 -1.19 -16.98 -25.61
N GLU A 612 -0.26 -16.30 -26.29
CA GLU A 612 1.15 -16.16 -25.89
C GLU A 612 1.37 -15.11 -24.80
N THR A 613 0.57 -14.03 -24.77
CA THR A 613 0.81 -12.87 -23.88
C THR A 613 -0.21 -12.69 -22.75
N SER A 614 -1.29 -13.48 -22.71
CA SER A 614 -2.41 -13.31 -21.77
C SER A 614 -2.85 -14.65 -21.17
N ASN A 615 -3.26 -14.62 -19.89
CA ASN A 615 -3.85 -15.74 -19.14
C ASN A 615 -5.39 -15.76 -19.18
N GLU A 616 -6.00 -14.95 -20.04
CA GLU A 616 -7.47 -14.86 -20.16
C GLU A 616 -8.10 -16.20 -20.57
N PRO A 617 -9.35 -16.50 -20.16
CA PRO A 617 -10.01 -17.72 -20.57
C PRO A 617 -10.19 -17.74 -22.10
N PRO A 618 -10.05 -18.91 -22.77
CA PRO A 618 -10.17 -19.01 -24.22
C PRO A 618 -11.44 -18.36 -24.78
N ARG A 619 -12.56 -18.46 -24.05
CA ARG A 619 -13.84 -17.80 -24.39
C ARG A 619 -13.72 -16.29 -24.51
N LYS A 620 -12.99 -15.63 -23.60
CA LYS A 620 -12.81 -14.18 -23.60
C LYS A 620 -11.88 -13.75 -24.73
N ILE A 621 -10.80 -14.50 -24.97
CA ILE A 621 -9.89 -14.25 -26.12
C ILE A 621 -10.65 -14.39 -27.44
N ILE A 622 -11.52 -15.39 -27.56
CA ILE A 622 -12.34 -15.60 -28.75
C ILE A 622 -13.37 -14.49 -28.90
N HIS A 623 -14.12 -14.13 -27.85
CA HIS A 623 -15.10 -13.06 -27.92
C HIS A 623 -14.46 -11.70 -28.23
N GLU A 624 -13.30 -11.39 -27.66
CA GLU A 624 -12.60 -10.15 -27.98
C GLU A 624 -12.02 -10.17 -29.40
N ALA A 625 -11.51 -11.32 -29.87
CA ALA A 625 -11.11 -11.46 -31.27
C ALA A 625 -12.31 -11.37 -32.24
N LEU A 626 -13.53 -11.66 -31.77
CA LEU A 626 -14.77 -11.53 -32.54
C LEU A 626 -15.32 -10.09 -32.55
N LEU A 627 -14.92 -9.21 -31.62
CA LEU A 627 -15.37 -7.81 -31.62
C LEU A 627 -14.90 -7.05 -32.87
N ASP A 628 -13.77 -7.47 -33.43
CA ASP A 628 -13.18 -6.89 -34.64
C ASP A 628 -13.66 -7.58 -35.93
N VAL A 629 -14.58 -8.56 -35.85
CA VAL A 629 -15.11 -9.31 -37.00
C VAL A 629 -16.58 -8.94 -37.24
N HIS A 630 -16.91 -8.51 -38.45
CA HIS A 630 -18.28 -8.16 -38.80
C HIS A 630 -19.16 -9.42 -38.91
N PRO A 631 -20.45 -9.40 -38.47
CA PRO A 631 -21.32 -10.58 -38.49
C PRO A 631 -21.52 -11.23 -39.87
N GLY A 632 -21.35 -10.46 -40.94
CA GLY A 632 -21.39 -10.94 -42.33
C GLY A 632 -20.23 -11.85 -42.74
N ASP A 633 -19.14 -11.88 -41.97
CA ASP A 633 -17.90 -12.60 -42.28
C ASP A 633 -17.75 -13.89 -41.45
N ALA A 634 -18.86 -14.37 -40.87
CA ALA A 634 -18.87 -15.51 -39.94
C ALA A 634 -18.32 -16.82 -40.54
N SER A 635 -18.40 -16.98 -41.87
CA SER A 635 -17.85 -18.14 -42.60
C SER A 635 -16.33 -18.24 -42.53
N ALA A 636 -15.62 -17.13 -42.27
CA ALA A 636 -14.16 -17.06 -42.19
C ALA A 636 -13.60 -17.40 -40.78
N VAL A 637 -14.46 -17.53 -39.77
CA VAL A 637 -14.11 -17.76 -38.37
C VAL A 637 -14.02 -19.26 -38.06
N GLN A 638 -12.93 -19.69 -37.40
CA GLN A 638 -12.75 -21.09 -37.00
C GLN A 638 -13.68 -21.50 -35.83
N ASN A 639 -14.15 -22.75 -35.83
CA ASN A 639 -15.02 -23.28 -34.76
C ASN A 639 -14.34 -23.20 -33.37
N TYR A 640 -15.12 -22.75 -32.37
CA TYR A 640 -14.74 -22.55 -30.97
C TYR A 640 -13.87 -23.68 -30.38
N ARG A 641 -14.23 -24.95 -30.60
CA ARG A 641 -13.48 -26.09 -30.04
C ARG A 641 -12.05 -26.20 -30.61
N THR A 642 -11.88 -25.87 -31.89
CA THR A 642 -10.57 -25.88 -32.56
C THR A 642 -9.69 -24.76 -32.01
N VAL A 643 -10.28 -23.58 -31.81
CA VAL A 643 -9.59 -22.41 -31.28
C VAL A 643 -9.18 -22.63 -29.81
N GLN A 644 -10.08 -23.17 -28.97
CA GLN A 644 -9.78 -23.49 -27.56
C GLN A 644 -8.59 -24.46 -27.43
N ARG A 645 -8.54 -25.50 -28.27
CA ARG A 645 -7.40 -26.44 -28.31
C ARG A 645 -6.10 -25.78 -28.78
N SER A 646 -6.19 -24.85 -29.73
CA SER A 646 -5.02 -24.08 -30.18
C SER A 646 -4.45 -23.24 -29.04
N VAL A 647 -5.29 -22.49 -28.31
CA VAL A 647 -4.90 -21.69 -27.14
C VAL A 647 -4.22 -22.55 -26.07
N GLN A 648 -4.80 -23.72 -25.75
CA GLN A 648 -4.24 -24.63 -24.75
C GLN A 648 -2.88 -25.22 -25.18
N ARG A 649 -2.74 -25.65 -26.45
CA ARG A 649 -1.46 -26.17 -26.97
C ARG A 649 -0.37 -25.11 -26.97
N LYS A 650 -0.71 -23.88 -27.35
CA LYS A 650 0.23 -22.75 -27.41
C LYS A 650 0.68 -22.33 -26.01
N ARG A 651 -0.24 -22.29 -25.05
CA ARG A 651 0.08 -22.05 -23.63
C ARG A 651 0.92 -23.16 -23.01
N LYS A 652 0.63 -24.43 -23.34
CA LYS A 652 1.45 -25.57 -22.91
C LYS A 652 2.87 -25.50 -23.48
N LYS A 653 3.04 -25.05 -24.73
CA LYS A 653 4.35 -24.86 -25.35
C LYS A 653 5.17 -23.74 -24.69
N ASN A 654 4.50 -22.76 -24.09
CA ASN A 654 5.10 -21.56 -23.48
C ASN A 654 5.00 -21.54 -21.94
N ASP A 655 4.68 -22.66 -21.30
CA ASP A 655 4.58 -22.80 -19.83
C ASP A 655 3.63 -21.80 -19.13
N MET A 656 2.53 -21.43 -19.80
CA MET A 656 1.55 -20.45 -19.29
C MET A 656 0.43 -21.08 -18.43
N PRO A 657 -0.01 -20.45 -17.31
CA PRO A 657 -1.02 -21.00 -16.39
C PRO A 657 -2.36 -21.38 -17.04
N LEU A 658 -2.90 -22.54 -16.67
CA LEU A 658 -4.24 -23.01 -17.09
C LEU A 658 -5.35 -22.08 -16.55
N SER A 659 -6.27 -21.66 -17.42
CA SER A 659 -7.34 -20.71 -17.09
C SER A 659 -8.33 -21.25 -16.06
N THR A 660 -8.84 -20.38 -15.18
CA THR A 660 -9.80 -20.72 -14.11
C THR A 660 -11.10 -21.32 -14.68
N PRO A 661 -11.50 -22.53 -14.27
CA PRO A 661 -12.80 -23.09 -14.64
C PRO A 661 -13.95 -22.30 -14.00
N LEU A 662 -15.05 -22.13 -14.73
CA LEU A 662 -16.22 -21.33 -14.30
C LEU A 662 -17.36 -22.18 -13.70
N SER A 663 -17.27 -23.52 -13.77
CA SER A 663 -18.22 -24.47 -13.18
C SER A 663 -17.54 -25.81 -12.90
N PHE A 664 -18.14 -26.67 -12.07
CA PHE A 664 -17.59 -28.00 -11.74
C PHE A 664 -17.43 -28.92 -12.96
N GLU A 665 -18.33 -28.84 -13.95
CA GLU A 665 -18.25 -29.60 -15.21
C GLU A 665 -17.02 -29.24 -16.06
N ASN A 666 -16.51 -28.02 -15.90
CA ASN A 666 -15.35 -27.53 -16.63
C ASN A 666 -14.00 -27.88 -15.97
N ILE A 667 -14.03 -28.57 -14.83
CA ILE A 667 -12.82 -29.04 -14.15
C ILE A 667 -12.43 -30.40 -14.74
N ILE A 668 -11.33 -30.43 -15.48
CA ILE A 668 -10.70 -31.66 -15.96
C ILE A 668 -9.27 -31.65 -15.42
N ILE A 669 -8.99 -32.47 -14.39
CA ILE A 669 -7.66 -32.54 -13.76
C ILE A 669 -6.70 -33.23 -14.75
N PRO A 670 -5.64 -32.55 -15.21
CA PRO A 670 -4.62 -33.15 -16.08
C PRO A 670 -3.94 -34.35 -15.40
N GLU A 671 -3.56 -35.38 -16.17
CA GLU A 671 -2.90 -36.59 -15.65
C GLU A 671 -1.65 -36.29 -14.81
N GLU A 672 -0.89 -35.27 -15.18
CA GLU A 672 0.30 -34.83 -14.43
C GLU A 672 0.00 -34.35 -13.00
N LEU A 673 -1.20 -33.81 -12.76
CA LEU A 673 -1.65 -33.35 -11.44
C LEU A 673 -2.31 -34.46 -10.62
N LYS A 674 -2.59 -35.61 -11.22
CA LYS A 674 -3.12 -36.79 -10.52
C LYS A 674 -2.03 -37.59 -9.80
N LEU A 675 -0.77 -37.32 -10.12
CA LEU A 675 0.41 -38.00 -9.56
C LEU A 675 1.21 -37.05 -8.64
N THR A 676 1.92 -37.60 -7.65
CA THR A 676 2.89 -36.89 -6.81
C THR A 676 4.14 -36.53 -7.62
N ASN A 677 5.06 -35.74 -7.04
CA ASN A 677 6.36 -35.47 -7.68
C ASN A 677 7.25 -36.73 -7.79
N THR A 678 6.96 -37.78 -7.02
CA THR A 678 7.64 -39.08 -7.05
C THR A 678 6.98 -40.07 -8.03
N GLY A 679 5.84 -39.71 -8.63
CA GLY A 679 5.10 -40.54 -9.59
C GLY A 679 4.00 -41.41 -8.99
N ASP A 680 3.77 -41.33 -7.67
CA ASP A 680 2.71 -42.08 -6.98
C ASP A 680 1.33 -41.46 -7.21
N LYS A 681 0.26 -42.24 -7.03
CA LYS A 681 -1.12 -41.70 -7.12
C LYS A 681 -1.35 -40.67 -6.02
N PHE A 682 -1.71 -39.43 -6.42
CA PHE A 682 -2.01 -38.31 -5.51
C PHE A 682 -3.50 -37.96 -5.47
N LEU A 683 -4.21 -38.06 -6.61
CA LEU A 683 -5.65 -37.91 -6.64
C LEU A 683 -6.31 -39.18 -6.08
N LEU A 684 -6.73 -39.13 -4.81
CA LEU A 684 -7.34 -40.26 -4.12
C LEU A 684 -8.78 -40.47 -4.58
N TYR A 685 -9.57 -39.40 -4.65
CA TYR A 685 -10.99 -39.44 -4.99
C TYR A 685 -11.47 -38.17 -5.70
N ASP A 686 -12.35 -38.35 -6.67
CA ASP A 686 -13.05 -37.29 -7.40
C ASP A 686 -14.41 -37.83 -7.87
N ASN A 687 -15.52 -37.32 -7.32
CA ASN A 687 -16.88 -37.78 -7.63
C ASN A 687 -17.47 -37.10 -8.89
N GLU A 688 -16.65 -36.91 -9.92
CA GLU A 688 -16.92 -36.19 -11.18
C GLU A 688 -18.41 -36.12 -11.59
N LYS A 689 -18.86 -34.94 -12.07
CA LYS A 689 -20.23 -34.65 -12.57
C LYS A 689 -21.33 -34.48 -11.51
N ASN A 690 -20.97 -34.24 -10.25
CA ASN A 690 -21.90 -33.86 -9.20
C ASN A 690 -21.90 -32.34 -8.96
N ASP A 691 -23.06 -31.75 -8.68
CA ASP A 691 -23.19 -30.35 -8.25
C ASP A 691 -22.50 -30.09 -6.91
N ASN A 692 -22.24 -31.15 -6.13
CA ASN A 692 -21.44 -31.15 -4.91
C ASN A 692 -20.12 -31.92 -5.11
N ARG A 693 -19.30 -31.49 -6.09
CA ARG A 693 -18.03 -32.16 -6.38
C ARG A 693 -17.11 -32.15 -5.16
N ILE A 694 -16.54 -33.30 -4.81
CA ILE A 694 -15.55 -33.50 -3.74
C ILE A 694 -14.27 -34.04 -4.40
N ILE A 695 -13.14 -33.39 -4.12
CA ILE A 695 -11.82 -33.82 -4.59
C ILE A 695 -10.94 -34.07 -3.37
N ILE A 696 -10.38 -35.28 -3.24
CA ILE A 696 -9.50 -35.66 -2.14
C ILE A 696 -8.13 -36.03 -2.71
N LEU A 697 -7.08 -35.45 -2.12
CA LEU A 697 -5.68 -35.63 -2.49
C LEU A 697 -4.90 -36.22 -1.31
N SER A 698 -4.30 -37.38 -1.52
CA SER A 698 -3.37 -38.02 -0.58
C SER A 698 -2.64 -39.16 -1.30
N SER A 699 -1.42 -39.47 -0.86
CA SER A 699 -0.67 -40.63 -1.34
C SER A 699 -0.85 -41.83 -0.39
N SER A 700 -0.60 -43.05 -0.87
CA SER A 700 -0.64 -44.25 -0.02
C SER A 700 0.35 -44.16 1.16
N THR A 701 1.51 -43.53 0.95
CA THR A 701 2.50 -43.29 2.00
C THR A 701 1.96 -42.36 3.09
N ASP A 702 1.29 -41.28 2.69
CA ASP A 702 0.72 -40.32 3.63
C ASP A 702 -0.46 -40.93 4.43
N LEU A 703 -1.31 -41.74 3.78
CA LEU A 703 -2.39 -42.49 4.44
C LEU A 703 -1.86 -43.51 5.45
N ASN A 704 -0.76 -44.19 5.13
CA ASN A 704 -0.10 -45.12 6.06
C ASN A 704 0.45 -44.38 7.29
N ARG A 705 1.10 -43.22 7.09
CA ARG A 705 1.57 -42.37 8.20
C ARG A 705 0.41 -41.87 9.07
N LEU A 706 -0.70 -41.49 8.43
CA LEU A 706 -1.91 -41.07 9.13
C LEU A 706 -2.54 -42.21 9.96
N SER A 707 -2.49 -43.45 9.45
CA SER A 707 -2.98 -44.66 10.15
C SER A 707 -2.15 -44.99 11.40
N ILE A 708 -0.86 -44.68 11.41
CA ILE A 708 0.03 -44.94 12.55
C ILE A 708 -0.22 -43.92 13.68
N SER A 709 -0.77 -42.75 13.36
CA SER A 709 -0.94 -41.67 14.33
C SER A 709 -2.16 -41.84 15.22
N ASP A 710 -1.96 -41.68 16.51
CA ASP A 710 -3.04 -41.71 17.51
C ASP A 710 -3.85 -40.40 17.56
N HIS A 711 -3.32 -39.28 17.03
CA HIS A 711 -3.94 -37.96 17.17
C HIS A 711 -3.97 -37.19 15.86
N TRP A 712 -5.17 -36.78 15.43
CA TRP A 712 -5.37 -35.97 14.24
C TRP A 712 -5.83 -34.56 14.56
N HIS A 713 -5.44 -33.61 13.72
CA HIS A 713 -5.89 -32.23 13.72
C HIS A 713 -6.56 -31.93 12.37
N MET A 714 -7.79 -31.41 12.41
CA MET A 714 -8.58 -31.19 11.20
C MET A 714 -9.12 -29.76 11.18
N ASP A 715 -8.89 -29.06 10.08
CA ASP A 715 -9.27 -27.66 9.95
C ASP A 715 -9.47 -27.28 8.48
N GLY A 716 -10.38 -26.33 8.24
CA GLY A 716 -10.79 -25.86 6.92
C GLY A 716 -10.41 -24.41 6.69
N THR A 717 -9.82 -24.11 5.53
CA THR A 717 -9.44 -22.75 5.14
C THR A 717 -10.16 -22.30 3.87
N PHE A 718 -10.74 -21.09 3.92
CA PHE A 718 -11.55 -20.50 2.85
C PHE A 718 -10.72 -19.70 1.84
N LYS A 719 -9.63 -19.07 2.30
CA LYS A 719 -8.88 -18.06 1.52
C LYS A 719 -8.04 -18.65 0.39
N VAL A 720 -7.58 -19.89 0.57
CA VAL A 720 -6.79 -20.66 -0.40
C VAL A 720 -7.64 -21.65 -1.19
N SER A 721 -8.93 -21.76 -0.89
CA SER A 721 -9.87 -22.58 -1.65
C SER A 721 -10.14 -21.95 -3.03
N PRO A 722 -10.07 -22.73 -4.13
CA PRO A 722 -10.54 -22.29 -5.43
C PRO A 722 -12.01 -21.85 -5.35
N LYS A 723 -12.40 -20.82 -6.11
CA LYS A 723 -13.73 -20.16 -5.99
C LYS A 723 -14.95 -21.09 -6.07
N LEU A 724 -14.83 -22.23 -6.75
CA LEU A 724 -15.93 -23.20 -6.88
C LEU A 724 -16.13 -24.04 -5.62
N PHE A 725 -15.14 -24.13 -4.74
CA PHE A 725 -15.21 -24.91 -3.50
C PHE A 725 -15.32 -23.97 -2.30
N TYR A 726 -16.15 -24.35 -1.34
CA TYR A 726 -16.36 -23.58 -0.13
C TYR A 726 -15.10 -23.55 0.74
N GLN A 727 -14.43 -24.69 0.91
CA GLN A 727 -13.22 -24.79 1.74
C GLN A 727 -12.21 -25.81 1.20
N LEU A 728 -10.93 -25.53 1.44
CA LEU A 728 -9.88 -26.54 1.43
C LEU A 728 -9.73 -27.07 2.86
N TYR A 729 -10.01 -28.34 3.05
CA TYR A 729 -9.98 -29.04 4.33
C TYR A 729 -8.71 -29.90 4.41
N SER A 730 -7.99 -29.87 5.53
CA SER A 730 -6.75 -30.66 5.70
C SER A 730 -6.76 -31.49 6.98
N ILE A 731 -6.14 -32.67 6.90
CA ILE A 731 -5.88 -33.54 8.06
C ILE A 731 -4.39 -33.58 8.32
N HIS A 732 -4.02 -33.19 9.53
CA HIS A 732 -2.66 -33.17 10.03
C HIS A 732 -2.51 -34.18 11.16
N SER A 733 -1.28 -34.66 11.35
CA SER A 733 -0.93 -35.51 12.46
C SER A 733 0.44 -35.11 13.03
N HIS A 734 0.65 -35.39 14.32
CA HIS A 734 1.95 -35.23 14.95
C HIS A 734 2.83 -36.45 14.63
N PHE A 735 3.82 -36.25 13.77
CA PHE A 735 4.78 -37.26 13.35
C PHE A 735 6.18 -36.89 13.85
N ARG A 736 6.70 -37.69 14.81
CA ARG A 736 8.05 -37.58 15.38
C ARG A 736 8.47 -36.14 15.76
N GLY A 737 7.62 -35.42 16.48
CA GLY A 737 7.92 -34.05 16.94
C GLY A 737 7.43 -32.93 16.01
N ARG A 738 6.88 -33.24 14.82
CA ARG A 738 6.33 -32.23 13.88
C ARG A 738 4.86 -32.47 13.59
N SER A 739 4.09 -31.39 13.41
CA SER A 739 2.75 -31.48 12.83
C SER A 739 2.85 -31.37 11.31
N LEU A 740 2.47 -32.41 10.57
CA LEU A 740 2.54 -32.46 9.11
C LEU A 740 1.16 -32.74 8.51
N PRO A 741 0.79 -32.14 7.37
CA PRO A 741 -0.42 -32.51 6.63
C PRO A 741 -0.20 -33.79 5.81
N PHE A 742 -1.18 -34.68 5.85
CA PHE A 742 -1.15 -35.95 5.10
C PHE A 742 -2.33 -36.10 4.14
N LEU A 743 -3.36 -35.27 4.27
CA LEU A 743 -4.54 -35.33 3.41
C LEU A 743 -5.12 -33.94 3.19
N TYR A 744 -5.53 -33.68 1.95
CA TYR A 744 -6.17 -32.44 1.52
C TYR A 744 -7.48 -32.75 0.80
N ALA A 745 -8.51 -31.94 1.02
CA ALA A 745 -9.79 -32.11 0.33
C ALA A 745 -10.46 -30.78 0.00
N TYR A 746 -10.94 -30.65 -1.22
CA TYR A 746 -11.80 -29.53 -1.62
C TYR A 746 -13.25 -29.92 -1.40
N LEU A 747 -13.92 -29.21 -0.49
CA LEU A 747 -15.31 -29.47 -0.10
C LEU A 747 -16.24 -28.34 -0.61
N PRO A 748 -17.39 -28.67 -1.20
CA PRO A 748 -18.34 -27.68 -1.73
C PRO A 748 -19.19 -27.01 -0.64
N GLY A 749 -19.17 -27.51 0.59
CA GLY A 749 -19.91 -26.96 1.72
C GLY A 749 -19.63 -27.66 3.05
N LYS A 750 -20.43 -27.34 4.06
CA LYS A 750 -20.35 -27.88 5.45
C LYS A 750 -21.56 -28.73 5.84
N ALA A 751 -22.31 -29.23 4.87
CA ALA A 751 -23.48 -30.07 5.13
C ALA A 751 -23.07 -31.46 5.65
N GLU A 752 -23.92 -32.08 6.48
CA GLU A 752 -23.62 -33.36 7.11
C GLU A 752 -23.30 -34.47 6.10
N HIS A 753 -24.03 -34.53 4.98
CA HIS A 753 -23.81 -35.52 3.93
C HIS A 753 -22.45 -35.38 3.23
N ILE A 754 -21.95 -34.14 3.06
CA ILE A 754 -20.62 -33.87 2.47
C ILE A 754 -19.52 -34.43 3.37
N TYR A 755 -19.60 -34.19 4.68
CA TYR A 755 -18.65 -34.75 5.63
C TYR A 755 -18.77 -36.26 5.73
N LYS A 756 -19.98 -36.84 5.66
CA LYS A 756 -20.15 -38.30 5.65
C LYS A 756 -19.43 -38.94 4.47
N GLU A 757 -19.63 -38.41 3.26
CA GLU A 757 -18.95 -38.89 2.05
C GLU A 757 -17.42 -38.72 2.17
N PHE A 758 -16.95 -37.56 2.62
CA PHE A 758 -15.53 -37.30 2.88
C PHE A 758 -14.90 -38.32 3.84
N PHE A 759 -15.53 -38.59 4.99
CA PHE A 759 -15.03 -39.58 5.95
C PHE A 759 -15.14 -41.01 5.42
N ASP A 760 -16.19 -41.36 4.68
CA ASP A 760 -16.33 -42.71 4.12
C ASP A 760 -15.16 -43.08 3.21
N ILE A 761 -14.70 -42.14 2.38
CA ILE A 761 -13.52 -42.34 1.54
C ILE A 761 -12.24 -42.49 2.38
N ILE A 762 -12.06 -41.67 3.42
CA ILE A 762 -10.85 -41.75 4.27
C ILE A 762 -10.81 -43.08 5.02
N LEU A 763 -11.91 -43.46 5.67
CA LEU A 763 -11.99 -44.65 6.51
C LEU A 763 -11.80 -45.95 5.71
N GLN A 764 -12.18 -45.95 4.42
CA GLN A 764 -11.91 -47.07 3.50
C GLN A 764 -10.43 -47.22 3.12
N ASN A 765 -9.62 -46.17 3.29
CA ASN A 765 -8.24 -46.09 2.81
C ASN A 765 -7.20 -46.03 3.95
N ILE A 766 -7.60 -46.26 5.20
CA ILE A 766 -6.70 -46.30 6.37
C ILE A 766 -6.86 -47.61 7.15
N ALA A 767 -5.80 -48.06 7.80
CA ALA A 767 -5.78 -49.35 8.51
C ALA A 767 -6.18 -49.24 9.99
N LYS A 768 -5.92 -48.08 10.63
CA LYS A 768 -6.19 -47.84 12.06
C LYS A 768 -6.75 -46.43 12.24
N TYR A 769 -7.69 -46.31 13.17
CA TYR A 769 -8.37 -45.05 13.51
C TYR A 769 -7.66 -44.31 14.66
N PRO A 770 -7.71 -42.97 14.69
CA PRO A 770 -7.08 -42.17 15.74
C PRO A 770 -7.80 -42.34 17.08
N THR A 771 -7.05 -42.24 18.17
CA THR A 771 -7.60 -42.24 19.54
C THR A 771 -8.24 -40.90 19.89
N SER A 772 -7.73 -39.79 19.34
CA SER A 772 -8.38 -38.47 19.46
C SER A 772 -8.30 -37.62 18.20
N ILE A 773 -9.31 -36.77 17.99
CA ILE A 773 -9.34 -35.77 16.93
C ILE A 773 -9.58 -34.39 17.52
N THR A 774 -8.75 -33.42 17.12
CA THR A 774 -8.95 -32.00 17.45
C THR A 774 -9.52 -31.24 16.27
N ILE A 775 -10.62 -30.53 16.49
CA ILE A 775 -11.36 -29.73 15.49
C ILE A 775 -11.67 -28.33 16.01
N ASP A 776 -12.14 -27.44 15.12
CA ASP A 776 -12.76 -26.17 15.51
C ASP A 776 -14.19 -26.40 16.09
N PHE A 777 -14.83 -25.35 16.63
CA PHE A 777 -16.20 -25.34 17.18
C PHE A 777 -17.30 -25.48 16.11
N GLU A 778 -17.15 -26.46 15.21
CA GLU A 778 -18.12 -26.82 14.17
C GLU A 778 -18.92 -28.07 14.55
N GLY A 779 -20.19 -27.87 14.90
CA GLY A 779 -21.05 -28.96 15.38
C GLY A 779 -21.31 -30.06 14.35
N THR A 780 -21.39 -29.74 13.06
CA THR A 780 -21.71 -30.72 12.01
C THR A 780 -20.60 -31.77 11.86
N VAL A 781 -19.34 -31.35 11.77
CA VAL A 781 -18.21 -32.28 11.64
C VAL A 781 -18.03 -33.11 12.91
N ALA A 782 -18.21 -32.49 14.09
CA ALA A 782 -18.17 -33.19 15.37
C ALA A 782 -19.22 -34.32 15.44
N ASN A 783 -20.44 -34.05 14.98
CA ASN A 783 -21.51 -35.05 14.95
C ASN A 783 -21.22 -36.20 13.99
N VAL A 784 -20.69 -35.91 12.79
CA VAL A 784 -20.31 -36.95 11.83
C VAL A 784 -19.19 -37.84 12.38
N ILE A 785 -18.18 -37.25 13.03
CA ILE A 785 -17.10 -38.02 13.68
C ILE A 785 -17.69 -38.90 14.79
N LYS A 786 -18.58 -38.40 15.65
CA LYS A 786 -19.23 -39.23 16.69
C LYS A 786 -20.01 -40.41 16.10
N GLN A 787 -20.67 -40.21 14.96
CA GLN A 787 -21.44 -41.26 14.29
C GLN A 787 -20.51 -42.32 13.65
N LYS A 788 -19.41 -41.90 13.01
CA LYS A 788 -18.50 -42.79 12.25
C LYS A 788 -17.37 -43.40 13.09
N LEU A 789 -16.94 -42.71 14.16
CA LEU A 789 -15.81 -43.04 15.03
C LEU A 789 -16.21 -42.92 16.50
N SER A 790 -17.06 -43.83 16.97
CA SER A 790 -17.63 -43.78 18.33
C SER A 790 -16.60 -43.94 19.46
N SER A 791 -15.44 -44.52 19.18
CA SER A 791 -14.35 -44.73 20.14
C SER A 791 -13.31 -43.59 20.17
N THR A 792 -13.41 -42.59 19.29
CA THR A 792 -12.42 -41.51 19.17
C THR A 792 -12.83 -40.29 20.01
N LYS A 793 -11.94 -39.82 20.89
CA LYS A 793 -12.18 -38.61 21.71
C LYS A 793 -12.11 -37.36 20.84
N ILE A 794 -13.18 -36.57 20.78
CA ILE A 794 -13.21 -35.31 20.01
C ILE A 794 -13.01 -34.13 20.95
N THR A 795 -12.07 -33.26 20.62
CA THR A 795 -11.78 -32.06 21.42
C THR A 795 -11.67 -30.81 20.56
N ALA A 796 -11.98 -29.65 21.12
CA ALA A 796 -11.86 -28.35 20.50
C ALA A 796 -10.49 -27.73 20.79
N CYS A 797 -10.04 -26.85 19.90
CA CYS A 797 -8.83 -26.07 20.12
C CYS A 797 -9.02 -24.96 21.19
N PHE A 798 -8.08 -24.84 22.14
CA PHE A 798 -8.11 -23.78 23.16
C PHE A 798 -7.99 -22.36 22.56
N PHE A 799 -7.27 -22.21 21.44
CA PHE A 799 -7.18 -20.94 20.72
C PHE A 799 -8.56 -20.45 20.26
N HIS A 800 -9.31 -21.32 19.57
CA HIS A 800 -10.67 -21.03 19.12
C HIS A 800 -11.66 -20.85 20.27
N PHE A 801 -11.47 -21.57 21.39
CA PHE A 801 -12.25 -21.35 22.61
C PHE A 801 -12.09 -19.92 23.13
N LYS A 802 -10.85 -19.45 23.32
CA LYS A 802 -10.57 -18.05 23.73
C LYS A 802 -11.12 -17.05 22.73
N GLN A 803 -10.99 -17.32 21.42
CA GLN A 803 -11.48 -16.43 20.38
C GLN A 803 -13.01 -16.26 20.45
N ASN A 804 -13.75 -17.34 20.73
CA ASN A 804 -15.19 -17.29 20.94
C ASN A 804 -15.57 -16.48 22.18
N LEU A 805 -14.83 -16.65 23.29
CA LEU A 805 -15.02 -15.82 24.49
C LEU A 805 -14.76 -14.33 24.20
N TRP A 806 -13.67 -14.01 23.51
CA TRP A 806 -13.32 -12.63 23.14
C TRP A 806 -14.37 -11.99 22.22
N ARG A 807 -14.86 -12.74 21.21
CA ARG A 807 -15.97 -12.28 20.36
C ARG A 807 -17.19 -11.93 21.22
N LYS A 808 -17.58 -12.80 22.17
CA LYS A 808 -18.72 -12.49 23.03
C LYS A 808 -18.45 -11.28 23.93
N ILE A 809 -17.28 -11.15 24.55
CA ILE A 809 -16.88 -9.97 25.34
C ILE A 809 -17.05 -8.67 24.54
N ARG A 810 -16.67 -8.71 23.26
CA ARG A 810 -16.87 -7.58 22.34
C ARG A 810 -18.35 -7.33 22.06
N ASP A 811 -19.10 -8.38 21.77
CA ASP A 811 -20.50 -8.27 21.37
C ASP A 811 -21.40 -7.79 22.52
N VAL A 812 -21.07 -8.09 23.78
CA VAL A 812 -21.77 -7.59 24.98
C VAL A 812 -21.27 -6.22 25.47
N GLY A 813 -20.35 -5.58 24.74
CA GLY A 813 -19.85 -4.24 25.09
C GLY A 813 -18.85 -4.18 26.26
N LEU A 814 -18.32 -5.31 26.72
CA LEU A 814 -17.40 -5.37 27.87
C LEU A 814 -15.95 -4.95 27.54
N VAL A 815 -15.63 -4.58 26.30
CA VAL A 815 -14.26 -4.24 25.87
C VAL A 815 -13.66 -3.10 26.69
N GLN A 816 -14.43 -2.03 26.94
CA GLN A 816 -13.93 -0.87 27.69
C GLN A 816 -13.64 -1.22 29.14
N LEU A 817 -14.49 -2.05 29.76
CA LEU A 817 -14.28 -2.55 31.12
C LEU A 817 -13.09 -3.51 31.17
N PHE A 818 -12.93 -4.41 30.19
CA PHE A 818 -11.76 -5.27 30.10
C PHE A 818 -10.44 -4.47 29.99
N LEU A 819 -10.44 -3.34 29.28
CA LEU A 819 -9.26 -2.49 29.11
C LEU A 819 -8.93 -1.63 30.33
N HIS A 820 -9.93 -1.09 31.04
CA HIS A 820 -9.70 -0.09 32.09
C HIS A 820 -9.93 -0.62 33.51
N ASP A 821 -10.69 -1.70 33.67
CA ASP A 821 -10.95 -2.34 34.96
C ASP A 821 -10.13 -3.63 35.07
N ARG A 822 -9.15 -3.61 35.97
CA ARG A 822 -8.24 -4.74 36.21
C ARG A 822 -8.99 -5.96 36.77
N GLU A 823 -10.01 -5.75 37.60
CA GLU A 823 -10.72 -6.84 38.25
C GLU A 823 -11.65 -7.55 37.26
N ILE A 824 -12.42 -6.78 36.48
CA ILE A 824 -13.26 -7.34 35.40
C ILE A 824 -12.41 -8.09 34.37
N ARG A 825 -11.22 -7.56 34.04
CA ARG A 825 -10.27 -8.25 33.15
C ARG A 825 -9.83 -9.60 33.74
N HIS A 826 -9.52 -9.66 35.03
CA HIS A 826 -9.14 -10.91 35.69
C HIS A 826 -10.30 -11.91 35.72
N GLN A 827 -11.52 -11.45 36.04
CA GLN A 827 -12.72 -12.29 36.08
C GLN A 827 -13.02 -12.88 34.70
N LEU A 828 -13.02 -12.07 33.63
CA LEU A 828 -13.20 -12.55 32.27
C LEU A 828 -12.13 -13.56 31.83
N LYS A 829 -10.87 -13.36 32.27
CA LYS A 829 -9.80 -14.35 32.06
C LYS A 829 -10.02 -15.65 32.84
N ASN A 830 -10.65 -15.62 34.02
CA ASN A 830 -10.93 -16.83 34.81
C ASN A 830 -11.88 -17.80 34.10
N PHE A 831 -12.86 -17.29 33.36
CA PHE A 831 -13.75 -18.15 32.56
C PHE A 831 -12.97 -18.94 31.49
N ALA A 832 -11.91 -18.38 30.92
CA ALA A 832 -11.02 -19.13 30.03
C ALA A 832 -10.15 -20.15 30.78
N CYS A 833 -9.76 -19.86 32.03
CA CYS A 833 -8.99 -20.78 32.88
C CYS A 833 -9.77 -22.05 33.27
N LEU A 834 -11.10 -22.05 33.20
CA LEU A 834 -11.91 -23.26 33.45
C LEU A 834 -11.54 -24.42 32.52
N ALA A 835 -10.93 -24.15 31.37
CA ALA A 835 -10.42 -25.19 30.48
C ALA A 835 -9.27 -26.00 31.08
N PHE A 836 -8.63 -25.49 32.15
CA PHE A 836 -7.55 -26.16 32.86
C PHE A 836 -7.98 -26.72 34.21
N VAL A 837 -9.28 -26.70 34.54
CA VAL A 837 -9.81 -27.32 35.77
C VAL A 837 -10.21 -28.77 35.47
N PRO A 838 -10.03 -29.75 36.40
CA PRO A 838 -10.50 -31.11 36.17
C PRO A 838 -11.99 -31.13 35.85
N GLU A 839 -12.42 -31.93 34.87
CA GLU A 839 -13.79 -31.91 34.35
C GLU A 839 -14.87 -31.98 35.46
N GLN A 840 -14.62 -32.78 36.51
CA GLN A 840 -15.53 -32.93 37.65
C GLN A 840 -15.70 -31.66 38.52
N HIS A 841 -14.74 -30.74 38.51
CA HIS A 841 -14.75 -29.52 39.32
C HIS A 841 -15.14 -28.27 38.51
N VAL A 842 -15.25 -28.37 37.17
CA VAL A 842 -15.56 -27.23 36.30
C VAL A 842 -16.88 -26.55 36.67
N ILE A 843 -17.92 -27.33 36.97
CA ILE A 843 -19.25 -26.80 37.32
C ILE A 843 -19.19 -26.06 38.65
N GLU A 844 -18.55 -26.65 39.66
CA GLU A 844 -18.40 -26.04 40.98
C GLU A 844 -17.61 -24.72 40.90
N GLU A 845 -16.53 -24.69 40.12
CA GLU A 845 -15.70 -23.50 39.95
C GLU A 845 -16.38 -22.41 39.10
N PHE A 846 -17.21 -22.79 38.13
CA PHE A 846 -18.07 -21.86 37.40
C PHE A 846 -19.07 -21.17 38.32
N GLU A 847 -19.76 -21.91 39.18
CA GLU A 847 -20.76 -21.35 40.11
C GLU A 847 -20.12 -20.33 41.07
N LYS A 848 -18.91 -20.62 41.57
CA LYS A 848 -18.15 -19.66 42.39
C LYS A 848 -17.74 -18.40 41.60
N LEU A 849 -17.39 -18.53 40.32
CA LEU A 849 -17.05 -17.38 39.47
C LEU A 849 -18.28 -16.53 39.16
N GLU A 850 -19.44 -17.16 38.97
CA GLU A 850 -20.72 -16.49 38.76
C GLU A 850 -21.11 -15.66 39.99
N GLU A 851 -21.04 -16.23 41.20
CA GLU A 851 -21.33 -15.52 42.47
C GLU A 851 -20.38 -14.34 42.73
N GLU A 852 -19.13 -14.43 42.31
CA GLU A 852 -18.11 -13.38 42.49
C GLU A 852 -18.17 -12.29 41.41
N SER A 853 -18.92 -12.48 40.32
CA SER A 853 -18.93 -11.57 39.17
C SER A 853 -19.93 -10.42 39.34
N PRO A 854 -19.60 -9.21 38.86
CA PRO A 854 -20.52 -8.07 38.89
C PRO A 854 -21.67 -8.26 37.89
N GLU A 855 -22.80 -7.59 38.16
CA GLU A 855 -24.00 -7.65 37.30
C GLU A 855 -23.74 -7.25 35.84
N SER A 856 -22.73 -6.40 35.60
CA SER A 856 -22.31 -6.00 34.27
C SER A 856 -21.86 -7.17 33.39
N MET A 857 -21.49 -8.31 33.98
CA MET A 857 -21.06 -9.52 33.27
C MET A 857 -22.18 -10.54 32.99
N ASN A 858 -23.40 -10.30 33.47
CA ASN A 858 -24.49 -11.28 33.40
C ASN A 858 -24.75 -11.82 31.98
N GLU A 859 -24.74 -10.96 30.95
CA GLU A 859 -24.97 -11.40 29.56
C GLU A 859 -23.84 -12.28 29.01
N PHE A 860 -22.60 -12.07 29.48
CA PHE A 860 -21.47 -12.94 29.15
C PHE A 860 -21.56 -14.28 29.88
N ILE A 861 -21.92 -14.26 31.18
CA ILE A 861 -22.09 -15.46 32.00
C ILE A 861 -23.22 -16.32 31.46
N ASP A 862 -24.35 -15.72 31.10
CA ASP A 862 -25.48 -16.39 30.45
C ASP A 862 -25.04 -17.10 29.16
N TYR A 863 -24.23 -16.45 28.33
CA TYR A 863 -23.69 -17.08 27.14
C TYR A 863 -22.76 -18.24 27.49
N PHE A 864 -21.89 -18.06 28.47
CA PHE A 864 -20.95 -19.09 28.89
C PHE A 864 -21.71 -20.32 29.43
N GLU A 865 -22.70 -20.10 30.29
CA GLU A 865 -23.53 -21.15 30.86
C GLU A 865 -24.27 -21.90 29.75
N ASN A 866 -24.96 -21.21 28.84
CA ASN A 866 -25.71 -21.85 27.76
C ASN A 866 -24.84 -22.70 26.82
N ASN A 867 -23.63 -22.23 26.50
CA ASN A 867 -22.79 -22.87 25.49
C ASN A 867 -21.86 -23.94 26.06
N TYR A 868 -21.41 -23.82 27.32
CA TYR A 868 -20.31 -24.64 27.85
C TYR A 868 -20.63 -25.40 29.14
N ILE A 869 -21.60 -24.97 29.95
CA ILE A 869 -21.93 -25.57 31.26
C ILE A 869 -23.30 -26.27 31.26
N GLY A 870 -24.31 -25.60 30.72
CA GLY A 870 -25.71 -26.01 30.67
C GLY A 870 -26.54 -25.46 31.82
N ARG A 871 -27.68 -24.81 31.54
CA ARG A 871 -28.53 -24.15 32.55
C ARG A 871 -29.11 -25.11 33.58
N LYS A 872 -29.20 -24.67 34.84
CA LYS A 872 -29.92 -25.41 35.91
C LYS A 872 -31.43 -25.51 35.61
N VAL A 873 -32.00 -26.68 35.82
CA VAL A 873 -33.43 -27.03 35.69
C VAL A 873 -33.96 -27.43 37.06
N ARG A 874 -35.30 -27.46 37.23
CA ARG A 874 -35.95 -28.00 38.45
C ARG A 874 -35.33 -29.35 38.85
N ASN A 875 -35.04 -29.52 40.14
CA ASN A 875 -34.38 -30.67 40.78
C ASN A 875 -32.84 -30.75 40.62
N ASN A 876 -32.13 -29.63 40.55
CA ASN A 876 -30.65 -29.57 40.46
C ASN A 876 -30.03 -30.31 39.25
N ARG A 877 -30.82 -30.61 38.21
CA ARG A 877 -30.30 -31.17 36.95
C ARG A 877 -29.97 -30.05 35.97
N ARG A 878 -28.91 -30.17 35.18
CA ARG A 878 -28.54 -29.18 34.14
C ARG A 878 -28.97 -29.65 32.75
N HIS A 879 -29.39 -28.72 31.88
CA HIS A 879 -29.56 -28.99 30.44
C HIS A 879 -28.21 -29.34 29.81
N SER A 880 -28.20 -30.14 28.74
CA SER A 880 -26.97 -30.39 27.99
C SER A 880 -26.48 -29.09 27.33
N PRO A 881 -25.23 -28.66 27.56
CA PRO A 881 -24.68 -27.49 26.88
C PRO A 881 -24.51 -27.77 25.38
N ARG A 882 -24.42 -26.70 24.59
CA ARG A 882 -24.12 -26.79 23.15
C ARG A 882 -22.80 -27.52 22.89
N PHE A 883 -21.81 -27.29 23.74
CA PHE A 883 -20.51 -27.96 23.73
C PHE A 883 -20.25 -28.56 25.11
N ALA A 884 -20.19 -29.89 25.18
CA ALA A 884 -19.91 -30.61 26.43
C ALA A 884 -18.56 -30.22 27.04
N ILE A 885 -18.42 -30.28 28.36
CA ILE A 885 -17.18 -29.93 29.07
C ILE A 885 -15.98 -30.69 28.50
N SER A 886 -16.11 -32.00 28.31
CA SER A 886 -15.08 -32.87 27.72
C SER A 886 -14.66 -32.51 26.29
N PHE A 887 -15.45 -31.68 25.59
CA PHE A 887 -15.11 -31.19 24.26
C PHE A 887 -14.08 -30.05 24.33
N TRP A 888 -14.19 -29.10 25.26
CA TRP A 888 -13.32 -27.91 25.31
C TRP A 888 -12.31 -27.92 26.46
N ASN A 889 -12.43 -28.87 27.39
CA ASN A 889 -11.50 -29.03 28.50
C ASN A 889 -10.12 -29.53 28.03
N CYS A 890 -9.07 -28.99 28.63
CA CYS A 890 -7.67 -29.23 28.30
C CYS A 890 -6.89 -29.91 29.44
N PHE A 891 -7.51 -30.24 30.57
CA PHE A 891 -6.86 -30.81 31.76
C PHE A 891 -6.14 -32.12 31.42
N ASP A 892 -6.90 -33.14 31.01
CA ASP A 892 -6.33 -34.45 30.66
C ASP A 892 -5.35 -34.36 29.48
N ARG A 893 -5.57 -33.42 28.56
CA ARG A 893 -4.69 -33.23 27.40
C ARG A 893 -3.32 -32.73 27.82
N LEU A 894 -3.25 -31.84 28.81
CA LEU A 894 -2.00 -31.35 29.37
C LEU A 894 -1.25 -32.46 30.11
N ASP A 895 -1.97 -33.28 30.87
CA ASP A 895 -1.40 -34.44 31.58
C ASP A 895 -0.81 -35.47 30.60
N LEU A 896 -1.51 -35.72 29.48
CA LEU A 896 -1.06 -36.59 28.39
C LEU A 896 -0.06 -35.93 27.42
N GLN A 897 0.41 -34.72 27.70
CA GLN A 897 1.32 -33.93 26.85
C GLN A 897 0.85 -33.72 25.41
N LEU A 898 -0.48 -33.69 25.20
CA LEU A 898 -1.08 -33.49 23.88
C LEU A 898 -1.17 -32.00 23.53
N PRO A 899 -1.06 -31.64 22.24
CA PRO A 899 -1.22 -30.25 21.81
C PRO A 899 -2.59 -29.69 22.19
N ARG A 900 -2.60 -28.49 22.81
CA ARG A 900 -3.80 -27.73 23.19
C ARG A 900 -4.30 -26.78 22.11
N THR A 901 -3.40 -26.41 21.20
CA THR A 901 -3.68 -25.47 20.12
C THR A 901 -3.43 -26.14 18.77
N ASN A 902 -4.13 -25.68 17.74
CA ASN A 902 -3.91 -25.98 16.33
C ASN A 902 -2.87 -25.02 15.70
N ASN A 903 -2.06 -24.31 16.51
CA ASN A 903 -1.09 -23.32 16.02
C ASN A 903 -0.21 -23.83 14.86
N PRO A 904 0.28 -25.08 14.84
CA PRO A 904 1.03 -25.59 13.69
C PRO A 904 0.20 -25.71 12.41
N GLN A 905 -1.09 -26.06 12.52
CA GLN A 905 -2.01 -26.15 11.39
C GLN A 905 -2.42 -24.75 10.90
N GLU A 906 -2.64 -23.79 11.80
CA GLU A 906 -2.86 -22.39 11.42
C GLU A 906 -1.61 -21.76 10.82
N ALA A 907 -0.43 -22.03 11.38
CA ALA A 907 0.85 -21.62 10.81
C ALA A 907 1.04 -22.22 9.43
N TRP A 908 0.65 -23.48 9.22
CA TRP A 908 0.64 -24.11 7.92
C TRP A 908 -0.38 -23.47 6.96
N HIS A 909 -1.62 -23.21 7.38
CA HIS A 909 -2.62 -22.49 6.56
C HIS A 909 -2.13 -21.10 6.18
N ASN A 910 -1.47 -20.39 7.11
CA ASN A 910 -0.88 -19.08 6.85
C ASN A 910 0.32 -19.17 5.89
N ALA A 911 1.20 -20.17 6.07
CA ALA A 911 2.31 -20.43 5.16
C ALA A 911 1.80 -20.78 3.75
N LEU A 912 0.81 -21.66 3.66
CA LEU A 912 0.14 -22.01 2.40
C LEU A 912 -0.55 -20.79 1.78
N GLN A 913 -1.18 -19.93 2.57
CA GLN A 913 -1.78 -18.67 2.08
C GLN A 913 -0.72 -17.69 1.58
N ASN A 914 0.50 -17.74 2.12
CA ASN A 914 1.60 -16.89 1.71
C ASN A 914 2.30 -17.40 0.45
N SER A 915 2.37 -18.73 0.27
CA SER A 915 2.97 -19.37 -0.90
C SER A 915 2.01 -19.49 -2.08
N CYS A 916 0.70 -19.62 -1.82
CA CYS A 916 -0.34 -19.75 -2.84
C CYS A 916 -0.99 -18.40 -3.20
N ARG A 917 -1.44 -18.25 -4.45
CA ARG A 917 -2.26 -17.09 -4.86
C ARG A 917 -3.61 -17.10 -4.13
N LYS A 918 -4.18 -15.93 -3.76
CA LYS A 918 -5.55 -15.84 -3.20
C LYS A 918 -6.57 -16.36 -4.22
N HIS A 919 -7.40 -17.33 -3.82
CA HIS A 919 -8.33 -18.06 -4.71
C HIS A 919 -7.66 -18.59 -6.00
N PRO A 920 -6.71 -19.53 -5.86
CA PRO A 920 -6.02 -20.09 -7.02
C PRO A 920 -7.00 -20.83 -7.93
N THR A 921 -6.60 -21.05 -9.19
CA THR A 921 -7.32 -22.02 -10.03
C THR A 921 -7.18 -23.40 -9.39
N ILE A 922 -8.15 -24.29 -9.59
CA ILE A 922 -8.05 -25.66 -9.07
C ILE A 922 -6.74 -26.35 -9.51
N TYR A 923 -6.28 -26.08 -10.74
CA TYR A 923 -5.03 -26.62 -11.27
C TYR A 923 -3.80 -26.10 -10.54
N GLN A 924 -3.73 -24.77 -10.34
CA GLN A 924 -2.64 -24.17 -9.57
C GLN A 924 -2.66 -24.66 -8.13
N SER A 925 -3.84 -24.75 -7.53
CA SER A 925 -4.00 -25.21 -6.15
C SER A 925 -3.54 -26.65 -5.96
N ILE A 926 -3.91 -27.56 -6.87
CA ILE A 926 -3.44 -28.96 -6.83
C ILE A 926 -1.91 -29.02 -7.05
N HIS A 927 -1.37 -28.21 -7.96
CA HIS A 927 0.07 -28.11 -8.17
C HIS A 927 0.81 -27.63 -6.91
N ASP A 928 0.30 -26.58 -6.26
CA ASP A 928 0.90 -26.04 -5.03
C ASP A 928 0.84 -27.08 -3.89
N LEU A 929 -0.29 -27.80 -3.74
CA LEU A 929 -0.42 -28.89 -2.78
C LEU A 929 0.50 -30.08 -3.09
N LYS A 930 0.78 -30.35 -4.37
CA LYS A 930 1.73 -31.38 -4.81
C LYS A 930 3.16 -31.00 -4.44
N THR A 931 3.55 -29.75 -4.60
CA THR A 931 4.85 -29.23 -4.13
C THR A 931 4.96 -29.31 -2.61
N GLU A 932 3.89 -28.94 -1.89
CA GLU A 932 3.82 -29.01 -0.43
C GLU A 932 3.92 -30.46 0.07
N GLN A 933 3.20 -31.40 -0.55
CA GLN A 933 3.28 -32.82 -0.23
C GLN A 933 4.69 -33.38 -0.43
N HIS A 934 5.38 -32.97 -1.50
CA HIS A 934 6.76 -33.40 -1.73
C HIS A 934 7.74 -32.88 -0.68
N ALA A 935 7.60 -31.62 -0.26
CA ALA A 935 8.39 -31.08 0.86
C ALA A 935 8.11 -31.84 2.17
N ASN A 936 6.84 -32.15 2.44
CA ASN A 936 6.43 -32.92 3.63
C ASN A 936 6.95 -34.35 3.61
N LEU A 937 7.03 -35.00 2.45
CA LEU A 937 7.65 -36.32 2.28
C LEU A 937 9.12 -36.29 2.72
N ILE A 938 9.90 -35.31 2.25
CA ILE A 938 11.31 -35.14 2.63
C ILE A 938 11.43 -34.88 4.15
N PHE A 939 10.55 -34.07 4.73
CA PHE A 939 10.57 -33.80 6.17
C PHE A 939 10.23 -35.04 7.01
N ALA A 940 9.26 -35.85 6.56
CA ALA A 940 8.89 -37.08 7.23
C ALA A 940 10.02 -38.13 7.12
N GLU A 941 10.65 -38.28 5.96
CA GLU A 941 11.80 -39.19 5.78
C GLU A 941 13.02 -38.76 6.61
N LYS A 942 13.31 -37.46 6.70
CA LYS A 942 14.37 -36.96 7.60
C LYS A 942 14.06 -37.24 9.06
N ALA A 943 12.81 -37.07 9.48
CA ALA A 943 12.39 -37.42 10.84
C ALA A 943 12.42 -38.93 11.08
N GLU A 944 12.26 -39.75 10.03
CA GLU A 944 12.42 -41.20 10.07
C GLU A 944 13.90 -41.62 10.25
N ALA A 945 14.82 -40.92 9.57
CA ALA A 945 16.25 -41.23 9.49
C ALA A 945 17.11 -40.66 10.64
N GLU A 946 16.76 -39.51 11.22
CA GLU A 946 17.55 -38.81 12.24
C GLU A 946 16.78 -38.68 13.57
N THR A 947 17.43 -38.92 14.71
CA THR A 947 16.97 -38.51 16.06
C THR A 947 17.10 -36.99 16.23
N ILE A 948 16.43 -36.20 15.37
CA ILE A 948 16.44 -34.74 15.50
C ILE A 948 15.51 -34.34 16.63
N LYS A 949 16.07 -33.90 17.77
CA LYS A 949 15.33 -33.07 18.73
C LYS A 949 15.08 -31.71 18.09
N ILE A 950 13.83 -31.43 17.76
CA ILE A 950 13.42 -30.12 17.25
C ILE A 950 13.23 -29.20 18.46
N VAL A 951 13.92 -28.06 18.42
CA VAL A 951 13.79 -26.98 19.40
C VAL A 951 12.47 -26.24 19.10
N LYS A 952 11.41 -26.37 19.93
CA LYS A 952 10.33 -25.37 19.85
C LYS A 952 10.91 -24.05 20.36
N ARG A 953 10.28 -22.92 20.05
CA ARG A 953 10.67 -21.65 20.68
C ARG A 953 10.56 -21.81 22.19
N ALA A 954 11.64 -21.53 22.93
CA ALA A 954 11.76 -21.72 24.37
C ALA A 954 10.54 -21.20 25.15
N LEU A 955 9.97 -20.07 24.73
CA LEU A 955 8.77 -19.48 25.32
C LEU A 955 7.52 -20.40 25.30
N TYR A 956 7.28 -21.15 24.23
CA TYR A 956 6.11 -22.04 24.14
C TYR A 956 6.34 -23.35 24.90
N GLU A 957 7.57 -23.85 24.93
CA GLU A 957 7.97 -24.97 25.80
C GLU A 957 7.79 -24.61 27.28
N GLU A 958 8.28 -23.44 27.67
CA GLU A 958 8.15 -22.92 29.03
C GLU A 958 6.67 -22.76 29.44
N ILE A 959 5.81 -22.25 28.56
CA ILE A 959 4.36 -22.13 28.83
C ILE A 959 3.70 -23.52 28.93
N ASP A 960 4.05 -24.47 28.05
CA ASP A 960 3.54 -25.85 28.10
C ASP A 960 3.95 -26.54 29.42
N GLU A 961 5.22 -26.41 29.82
CA GLU A 961 5.75 -26.94 31.09
C GLU A 961 5.10 -26.28 32.31
N GLN A 962 4.93 -24.96 32.30
CA GLN A 962 4.26 -24.24 33.38
C GLN A 962 2.78 -24.65 33.52
N LEU A 963 2.09 -24.92 32.42
CA LEU A 963 0.71 -25.42 32.44
C LEU A 963 0.61 -26.88 32.87
N GLN A 964 1.55 -27.74 32.46
CA GLN A 964 1.65 -29.11 32.97
C GLN A 964 1.86 -29.12 34.48
N ASN A 965 2.80 -28.31 34.96
CA ASN A 965 3.07 -28.14 36.39
C ASN A 965 1.84 -27.59 37.13
N LEU A 966 1.12 -26.63 36.51
CA LEU A 966 -0.12 -26.09 37.07
C LEU A 966 -1.20 -27.17 37.22
N VAL A 967 -1.47 -27.96 36.18
CA VAL A 967 -2.48 -29.03 36.16
C VAL A 967 -2.12 -30.15 37.14
N ALA A 968 -0.87 -30.60 37.16
CA ALA A 968 -0.38 -31.63 38.07
C ALA A 968 -0.52 -31.25 39.55
N ASN A 969 -0.44 -29.96 39.86
CA ASN A 969 -0.52 -29.42 41.23
C ASN A 969 -1.88 -28.76 41.54
N PHE A 970 -2.96 -29.12 40.82
CA PHE A 970 -4.30 -28.56 41.05
C PHE A 970 -4.75 -28.69 42.52
N ASN A 971 -4.52 -29.85 43.14
CA ASN A 971 -4.92 -30.11 44.54
C ASN A 971 -4.01 -29.43 45.58
N ILE A 972 -2.88 -28.85 45.16
CA ILE A 972 -1.90 -28.20 46.05
C ILE A 972 -2.14 -26.69 46.12
N TYR A 973 -2.50 -26.08 45.01
CA TYR A 973 -2.75 -24.64 44.95
C TYR A 973 -4.11 -24.28 45.54
N THR A 974 -4.17 -23.16 46.28
CA THR A 974 -5.48 -22.57 46.59
C THR A 974 -6.16 -22.09 45.30
N ARG A 975 -7.49 -22.05 45.27
CA ARG A 975 -8.27 -21.55 44.11
C ARG A 975 -7.73 -20.23 43.56
N LYS A 976 -7.48 -19.25 44.43
CA LYS A 976 -6.96 -17.93 44.03
C LYS A 976 -5.57 -18.02 43.39
N GLU A 977 -4.68 -18.84 43.92
CA GLU A 977 -3.34 -19.05 43.36
C GLU A 977 -3.39 -19.79 42.02
N TYR A 978 -4.24 -20.81 41.92
CA TYR A 978 -4.43 -21.59 40.70
C TYR A 978 -4.85 -20.68 39.54
N PHE A 979 -5.95 -19.93 39.72
CA PHE A 979 -6.43 -19.01 38.69
C PHE A 979 -5.42 -17.89 38.39
N LYS A 980 -4.72 -17.35 39.40
CA LYS A 980 -3.67 -16.34 39.19
C LYS A 980 -2.55 -16.87 38.29
N LYS A 981 -2.06 -18.09 38.55
CA LYS A 981 -1.04 -18.75 37.73
C LYS A 981 -1.58 -19.05 36.33
N ALA A 982 -2.78 -19.63 36.23
CA ALA A 982 -3.42 -19.93 34.95
C ALA A 982 -3.56 -18.70 34.04
N ARG A 983 -4.05 -17.57 34.58
CA ARG A 983 -4.25 -16.32 33.83
C ARG A 983 -2.97 -15.71 33.26
N ALA A 984 -1.83 -15.98 33.88
CA ALA A 984 -0.53 -15.46 33.43
C ALA A 984 0.00 -16.21 32.19
N LEU A 985 -0.50 -17.42 31.93
CA LEU A 985 0.00 -18.34 30.91
C LEU A 985 -0.68 -18.17 29.54
N PHE A 986 -1.62 -17.22 29.42
CA PHE A 986 -2.24 -16.90 28.14
C PHE A 986 -2.80 -15.46 28.08
N ASN A 987 -2.96 -14.98 26.85
CA ASN A 987 -3.68 -13.75 26.52
C ASN A 987 -4.90 -14.02 25.65
N PHE A 988 -5.88 -13.11 25.70
CA PHE A 988 -7.05 -13.10 24.83
C PHE A 988 -6.70 -12.61 23.43
#